data_AF-A0A0K9PCP7-F1
#
_entry.id   AF-A0A0K9PCP7-F1
#
_cell.length_a   1.000
_cell.length_b   1.000
_cell.length_c   1.000
_cell.angle_alpha   90.00
_cell.angle_beta   90.00
_cell.angle_gamma   90.00
#
_symmetry.space_group_name_H-M   'P 1'
#
loop_
_entity.id
_entity.type
_entity.pdbx_description
1 polymer ?
#
loop_
_entity_poly.entity_id
_entity_poly.type
_entity_poly.pdbx_seq_one_letter_code
_entity_poly.pdbx_strand_id
1 'polypeptide(L)'
;LTEQLESISESLDEHCSHVLDLFLESKKCLEKMGQSNNNMEKDALDPLMETLQSLQGIRTILVKGLESGLRNDASDTAVAMRQKWRLCEIALEDYSFVLLSRFLNAFEATGGSSWLSQSLYSNNLKPWINSIQVLINGVSQVRLSGWKVDECTAIENELLTWKENGFIEREGNADQKNIWALMLKATLDRSRRLTEEYSEVLLQIFPDKVQKLGKALGIAENSVRTYTEGEIRAGVIFQVSKLSSVLLKAARASSGSLGWDILVPGLAEGTLLQVERMTPGSLPLSISGPVVLVINKADGDEEIKVAGENIVGIILLQELPHLSHLGIRAQQEKVVFVTCEDDDKITDIRKLNGKFVRLEVTPSCVDLSASISDGSIDLLSKEMVSLSNVDSSLTELHHQLSSSEAKSHHSSQGADAADVLELAQANLENSGAKAIACGCLASLAVLSQKVCSGGGPAFRVPNGVVIPFQSMVTALKKNGSFPSFKSLVKQVETARLENGELDRLCHKLQSLVSAQRPDERTIEMINKVIGNNDSRLIVRSSANVEDLAGMSAAGLYASIPNVSLSSPIIFGEAIGRVWASLYTRRAVLSRRSASLPQDHAQMAVLVQEMLSPDLSFVLHTVSPTTRDNELAEVEIAPGLGETLASGTRGTPWRLSLSKLNGDVITLAFANFSQEILVLNSGPADGEVIRLTVDYSKKPLTIDQTFRKQLGQQLCVIGVFLEQQFSSALDIEGCLVGKDVYIVQARPQPS
;
A
#
# COMPACT_ATOMS: atom_id res chain seq x y z
N LEU A 1 23.90 36.21 5.49
CA LEU A 1 23.00 35.76 6.57
C LEU A 1 23.06 36.66 7.81
N THR A 2 24.18 36.76 8.55
CA THR A 2 24.25 37.58 9.78
C THR A 2 23.79 39.03 9.55
N GLU A 3 24.33 39.72 8.55
CA GLU A 3 23.91 41.09 8.18
C GLU A 3 22.42 41.19 7.80
N GLN A 4 21.87 40.16 7.15
CA GLN A 4 20.45 40.14 6.77
C GLN A 4 19.56 40.01 8.01
N LEU A 5 19.92 39.14 8.95
CA LEU A 5 19.16 38.95 10.20
C LEU A 5 19.26 40.17 11.12
N GLU A 6 20.42 40.81 11.19
CA GLU A 6 20.57 42.08 11.91
C GLU A 6 19.65 43.18 11.33
N SER A 7 19.46 43.19 10.00
CA SER A 7 18.61 44.16 9.31
C SER A 7 17.11 44.06 9.62
N ILE A 8 16.67 42.96 10.24
CA ILE A 8 15.28 42.75 10.67
C ILE A 8 15.12 42.77 12.19
N SER A 9 16.21 42.87 12.95
CA SER A 9 16.21 42.79 14.43
C SER A 9 15.25 43.79 15.10
N GLU A 10 15.20 45.03 14.61
CA GLU A 10 14.31 46.09 15.12
C GLU A 10 12.81 45.82 14.89
N SER A 11 12.47 44.88 14.00
CA SER A 11 11.09 44.52 13.69
C SER A 11 10.56 43.30 14.46
N LEU A 12 11.43 42.66 15.25
CA LEU A 12 11.11 41.47 16.03
C LEU A 12 10.62 41.87 17.43
N ASP A 13 9.72 41.06 18.00
CA ASP A 13 9.36 41.20 19.41
C ASP A 13 10.48 40.67 20.33
N GLU A 14 10.38 40.95 21.64
CA GLU A 14 11.40 40.58 22.62
C GLU A 14 11.71 39.08 22.64
N HIS A 15 10.70 38.23 22.43
CA HIS A 15 10.88 36.78 22.36
C HIS A 15 11.65 36.38 21.09
N CYS A 16 11.28 36.94 19.95
CA CYS A 16 11.92 36.70 18.67
C CYS A 16 13.38 37.19 18.65
N SER A 17 13.66 38.35 19.28
CA SER A 17 15.03 38.87 19.44
C SER A 17 15.90 37.91 20.24
N HIS A 18 15.39 37.34 21.34
CA HIS A 18 16.13 36.35 22.12
C HIS A 18 16.46 35.09 21.31
N VAL A 19 15.51 34.57 20.52
CA VAL A 19 15.75 33.41 19.63
C VAL A 19 16.77 33.75 18.55
N LEU A 20 16.75 34.98 18.03
CA LEU A 20 17.75 35.49 17.08
C LEU A 20 19.17 35.50 17.69
N ASP A 21 19.30 36.06 18.89
CA ASP A 21 20.60 36.15 19.58
C ASP A 21 21.19 34.76 19.85
N LEU A 22 20.38 33.80 20.31
CA LEU A 22 20.81 32.41 20.53
C LEU A 22 21.39 31.78 19.26
N PHE A 23 20.76 31.97 18.11
CA PHE A 23 21.30 31.46 16.84
C PHE A 23 22.59 32.16 16.43
N LEU A 24 22.66 33.48 16.56
CA LEU A 24 23.87 34.24 16.21
C LEU A 24 25.06 33.81 17.08
N GLU A 25 24.83 33.57 18.37
CA GLU A 25 25.82 33.01 19.28
C GLU A 25 26.25 31.59 18.87
N SER A 26 25.30 30.69 18.63
CA SER A 26 25.57 29.32 18.20
C SER A 26 26.37 29.27 16.89
N LYS A 27 25.96 30.07 15.90
CA LYS A 27 26.66 30.21 14.61
C LYS A 27 28.09 30.70 14.81
N LYS A 28 28.30 31.72 15.65
CA LYS A 28 29.62 32.28 15.94
C LYS A 28 30.53 31.26 16.63
N CYS A 29 30.01 30.46 17.54
CA CYS A 29 30.73 29.36 18.18
C CYS A 29 31.16 28.30 17.15
N LEU A 30 30.26 27.90 16.25
CA LEU A 30 30.54 26.93 15.19
C LEU A 30 31.60 27.43 14.18
N GLU A 31 31.57 28.72 13.81
CA GLU A 31 32.56 29.33 12.91
C GLU A 31 33.96 29.39 13.52
N LYS A 32 34.06 29.75 14.82
CA LYS A 32 35.34 29.75 15.55
C LYS A 32 35.96 28.35 15.61
N MET A 33 35.14 27.32 15.83
CA MET A 33 35.61 25.94 15.88
C MET A 33 36.22 25.50 14.54
N GLY A 34 35.57 25.84 13.42
CA GLY A 34 36.05 25.52 12.07
C GLY A 34 37.36 26.21 11.67
N GLN A 35 37.69 27.36 12.26
CA GLN A 35 38.94 28.09 12.00
C GLN A 35 40.13 27.54 12.81
N SER A 36 39.88 26.72 13.84
CA SER A 36 40.88 26.42 14.87
C SER A 36 41.60 25.07 14.74
N ASN A 37 41.13 24.08 13.96
CA ASN A 37 41.84 22.80 13.77
C ASN A 37 41.27 21.94 12.61
N ASN A 38 42.16 21.35 11.78
CA ASN A 38 41.80 20.50 10.62
C ASN A 38 41.43 19.03 10.94
N ASN A 39 41.49 18.57 12.20
CA ASN A 39 41.43 17.13 12.54
C ASN A 39 40.33 16.72 13.55
N MET A 40 39.24 17.50 13.67
CA MET A 40 38.18 17.24 14.66
C MET A 40 36.78 17.17 14.02
N GLU A 41 36.60 16.40 12.94
CA GLU A 41 35.24 16.15 12.39
C GLU A 41 34.33 15.42 13.39
N LYS A 42 34.90 14.68 14.35
CA LYS A 42 34.15 13.91 15.37
C LYS A 42 33.52 14.77 16.47
N ASP A 43 34.17 15.86 16.87
CA ASP A 43 33.70 16.74 17.95
C ASP A 43 32.73 17.83 17.45
N ALA A 44 32.48 17.90 16.13
CA ALA A 44 31.65 18.92 15.51
C ALA A 44 30.14 18.60 15.49
N LEU A 45 29.73 17.37 15.81
CA LEU A 45 28.33 16.93 15.67
C LEU A 45 27.38 17.65 16.64
N ASP A 46 27.74 17.79 17.91
CA ASP A 46 26.90 18.44 18.92
C ASP A 46 26.70 19.95 18.60
N PRO A 47 27.75 20.75 18.31
CA PRO A 47 27.59 22.17 17.91
C PRO A 47 26.79 22.38 16.60
N LEU A 48 26.93 21.47 15.63
CA LEU A 48 26.16 21.51 14.39
C LEU A 48 24.66 21.32 14.66
N MET A 49 24.32 20.39 15.55
CA MET A 49 22.95 20.12 15.95
C MET A 49 22.33 21.30 16.72
N GLU A 50 23.04 21.88 17.68
CA GLU A 50 22.57 23.08 18.42
C GLU A 50 22.32 24.27 17.47
N THR A 51 23.19 24.45 16.48
CA THR A 51 23.03 25.52 15.47
C THR A 51 21.85 25.24 14.55
N LEU A 52 21.59 23.98 14.18
CA LEU A 52 20.40 23.59 13.40
C LEU A 52 19.10 23.85 14.16
N GLN A 53 19.07 23.54 15.46
CA GLN A 53 17.89 23.74 16.30
C GLN A 53 17.56 25.23 16.48
N SER A 54 18.57 26.06 16.77
CA SER A 54 18.38 27.51 16.89
C SER A 54 17.97 28.15 15.56
N LEU A 55 18.53 27.70 14.43
CA LEU A 55 18.12 28.10 13.09
C LEU A 55 16.64 27.80 12.83
N GLN A 56 16.21 26.58 13.15
CA GLN A 56 14.81 26.16 12.98
C GLN A 56 13.86 27.07 13.77
N GLY A 57 14.20 27.41 15.01
CA GLY A 57 13.41 28.33 15.84
C GLY A 57 13.15 29.67 15.16
N ILE A 58 14.20 30.31 14.62
CA ILE A 58 14.05 31.59 13.90
C ILE A 58 13.22 31.41 12.64
N ARG A 59 13.51 30.39 11.83
CA ARG A 59 12.79 30.20 10.57
C ARG A 59 11.29 29.97 10.81
N THR A 60 10.92 29.20 11.84
CA THR A 60 9.51 29.02 12.23
C THR A 60 8.83 30.35 12.56
N ILE A 61 9.50 31.23 13.32
CA ILE A 61 8.99 32.56 13.65
C ILE A 61 8.76 33.39 12.38
N LEU A 62 9.75 33.44 11.48
CA LEU A 62 9.66 34.22 10.25
C LEU A 62 8.57 33.70 9.32
N VAL A 63 8.48 32.39 9.11
CA VAL A 63 7.44 31.76 8.28
C VAL A 63 6.05 32.09 8.85
N LYS A 64 5.83 31.93 10.16
CA LYS A 64 4.57 32.27 10.82
C LYS A 64 4.19 33.75 10.65
N GLY A 65 5.16 34.67 10.76
CA GLY A 65 4.91 36.09 10.50
C GLY A 65 4.54 36.35 9.03
N LEU A 66 5.16 35.62 8.10
CA LEU A 66 4.92 35.71 6.66
C LEU A 66 3.62 35.04 6.17
N GLU A 67 2.93 34.26 7.01
CA GLU A 67 1.60 33.71 6.69
C GLU A 67 0.50 34.79 6.72
N SER A 68 0.66 35.81 7.58
CA SER A 68 -0.32 36.89 7.70
C SER A 68 -0.33 37.78 6.45
N GLY A 69 -1.42 37.88 5.69
CA GLY A 69 -1.48 38.74 4.50
C GLY A 69 -1.20 40.23 4.83
N LEU A 70 -0.58 40.96 3.90
CA LEU A 70 -0.55 42.43 3.99
C LEU A 70 -1.92 42.99 3.60
N ARG A 71 -2.36 44.05 4.28
CA ARG A 71 -3.54 44.81 3.84
C ARG A 71 -3.23 45.58 2.56
N ASN A 72 -4.27 45.87 1.76
CA ASN A 72 -4.13 46.62 0.51
C ASN A 72 -3.61 48.06 0.72
N ASP A 73 -3.68 48.59 1.95
CA ASP A 73 -3.20 49.92 2.36
C ASP A 73 -1.84 49.88 3.09
N ALA A 74 -1.10 48.77 3.00
CA ALA A 74 0.22 48.65 3.61
C ALA A 74 1.22 49.68 3.04
N SER A 75 2.00 50.32 3.92
CA SER A 75 3.02 51.28 3.52
C SER A 75 4.18 50.60 2.78
N ASP A 76 4.87 51.35 1.92
CA ASP A 76 6.09 50.87 1.22
C ASP A 76 7.15 50.34 2.20
N THR A 77 7.24 50.94 3.40
CA THR A 77 8.14 50.49 4.46
C THR A 77 7.75 49.11 5.00
N ALA A 78 6.45 48.84 5.16
CA ALA A 78 5.96 47.53 5.60
C ALA A 78 6.17 46.47 4.52
N VAL A 79 5.97 46.82 3.25
CA VAL A 79 6.26 45.95 2.09
C VAL A 79 7.76 45.61 2.03
N ALA A 80 8.63 46.62 2.14
CA ALA A 80 10.07 46.44 2.14
C ALA A 80 10.56 45.59 3.32
N MET A 81 10.02 45.81 4.53
CA MET A 81 10.35 44.98 5.69
C MET A 81 9.93 43.52 5.48
N ARG A 82 8.74 43.30 4.91
CA ARG A 82 8.27 41.95 4.59
C ARG A 82 9.16 41.26 3.54
N GLN A 83 9.67 42.00 2.57
CA GLN A 83 10.65 41.47 1.61
C GLN A 83 11.95 41.08 2.32
N LYS A 84 12.45 41.88 3.27
CA LYS A 84 13.61 41.52 4.09
C LYS A 84 13.38 40.23 4.88
N TRP A 85 12.20 40.09 5.50
CA TRP A 85 11.82 38.85 6.21
C TRP A 85 11.87 37.63 5.29
N ARG A 86 11.31 37.74 4.07
CA ARG A 86 11.35 36.66 3.08
C ARG A 86 12.79 36.32 2.65
N LEU A 87 13.64 37.32 2.41
CA LEU A 87 15.04 37.08 2.06
C LEU A 87 15.83 36.43 3.20
N CYS A 88 15.54 36.80 4.46
CA CYS A 88 16.14 36.15 5.62
C CYS A 88 15.68 34.69 5.74
N GLU A 89 14.39 34.43 5.51
CA GLU A 89 13.83 33.07 5.55
C GLU A 89 14.47 32.15 4.50
N ILE A 90 14.62 32.61 3.25
CA ILE A 90 15.33 31.87 2.19
C ILE A 90 16.79 31.62 2.59
N ALA A 91 17.49 32.66 3.09
CA ALA A 91 18.88 32.52 3.49
C ALA A 91 19.08 31.57 4.69
N LEU A 92 18.08 31.44 5.57
CA LEU A 92 18.08 30.45 6.65
C LEU A 92 17.90 29.03 6.11
N GLU A 93 17.03 28.83 5.13
CA GLU A 93 16.88 27.53 4.45
C GLU A 93 18.18 27.09 3.76
N ASP A 94 18.82 28.00 3.01
CA ASP A 94 20.12 27.75 2.37
C ASP A 94 21.20 27.38 3.40
N TYR A 95 21.22 28.08 4.54
CA TYR A 95 22.17 27.78 5.60
C TYR A 95 21.85 26.46 6.32
N SER A 96 20.57 26.09 6.43
CA SER A 96 20.16 24.77 6.94
C SER A 96 20.68 23.64 6.05
N PHE A 97 20.67 23.81 4.72
CA PHE A 97 21.29 22.86 3.81
C PHE A 97 22.79 22.69 4.09
N VAL A 98 23.52 23.79 4.28
CA VAL A 98 24.95 23.76 4.60
C VAL A 98 25.22 23.02 5.90
N LEU A 99 24.45 23.30 6.96
CA LEU A 99 24.60 22.64 8.26
C LEU A 99 24.28 21.14 8.19
N LEU A 100 23.20 20.75 7.52
CA LEU A 100 22.84 19.33 7.32
C LEU A 100 23.91 18.59 6.51
N SER A 101 24.44 19.21 5.46
CA SER A 101 25.53 18.65 4.65
C SER A 101 26.80 18.45 5.47
N ARG A 102 27.19 19.44 6.29
CA ARG A 102 28.34 19.31 7.22
C ARG A 102 28.13 18.21 8.25
N PHE A 103 26.92 18.10 8.81
CA PHE A 103 26.58 17.04 9.75
C PHE A 103 26.71 15.67 9.10
N LEU A 104 26.12 15.48 7.91
CA LEU A 104 26.19 14.22 7.17
C LEU A 104 27.62 13.82 6.82
N ASN A 105 28.45 14.75 6.35
CA ASN A 105 29.84 14.46 6.03
C ASN A 105 30.64 14.05 7.28
N ALA A 106 30.49 14.78 8.38
CA ALA A 106 31.12 14.43 9.65
C ALA A 106 30.64 13.07 10.16
N PHE A 107 29.34 12.81 10.05
CA PHE A 107 28.71 11.56 10.45
C PHE A 107 29.19 10.36 9.59
N GLU A 108 29.32 10.52 8.27
CA GLU A 108 29.91 9.51 7.39
C GLU A 108 31.38 9.26 7.73
N ALA A 109 32.17 10.30 8.02
CA ALA A 109 33.56 10.18 8.45
C ALA A 109 33.72 9.42 9.78
N THR A 110 32.69 9.43 10.64
CA THR A 110 32.67 8.62 11.88
C THR A 110 32.34 7.14 11.67
N GLY A 111 31.99 6.72 10.44
CA GLY A 111 31.62 5.34 10.08
C GLY A 111 30.14 5.15 9.73
N GLY A 112 29.33 6.23 9.73
CA GLY A 112 27.95 6.25 9.23
C GLY A 112 27.06 5.17 9.86
N SER A 113 26.39 4.38 9.02
CA SER A 113 25.45 3.34 9.47
C SER A 113 26.11 2.23 10.30
N SER A 114 27.37 1.90 10.00
CA SER A 114 28.11 0.85 10.72
C SER A 114 28.42 1.27 12.16
N TRP A 115 28.80 2.54 12.35
CA TRP A 115 29.05 3.12 13.65
C TRP A 115 27.78 3.20 14.52
N LEU A 116 26.65 3.61 13.93
CA LEU A 116 25.35 3.60 14.63
C LEU A 116 24.92 2.19 15.06
N SER A 117 25.11 1.20 14.18
CA SER A 117 24.75 -0.18 14.50
C SER A 117 25.64 -0.73 15.62
N GLN A 118 26.92 -0.34 15.65
CA GLN A 118 27.85 -0.71 16.70
C GLN A 118 27.55 -0.05 18.06
N SER A 119 26.96 1.15 18.06
CA SER A 119 26.66 1.89 19.30
C SER A 119 25.63 1.20 20.20
N LEU A 120 24.84 0.29 19.64
CA LEU A 120 23.90 -0.55 20.38
C LEU A 120 24.60 -1.59 21.26
N TYR A 121 25.71 -2.17 20.79
CA TYR A 121 26.49 -3.13 21.58
C TYR A 121 27.21 -2.46 22.76
N SER A 122 27.52 -1.17 22.63
CA SER A 122 28.12 -0.37 23.70
C SER A 122 27.09 0.30 24.62
N ASN A 123 25.79 0.00 24.44
CA ASN A 123 24.67 0.59 25.18
C ASN A 123 24.66 2.14 25.17
N ASN A 124 25.22 2.75 24.12
CA ASN A 124 25.26 4.19 23.94
C ASN A 124 24.22 4.61 22.88
N LEU A 125 23.11 5.17 23.35
CA LEU A 125 21.99 5.62 22.52
C LEU A 125 22.12 7.07 22.05
N LYS A 126 23.09 7.84 22.58
CA LYS A 126 23.29 9.25 22.21
C LYS A 126 23.46 9.45 20.68
N PRO A 127 24.25 8.61 19.96
CA PRO A 127 24.33 8.69 18.50
C PRO A 127 22.99 8.60 17.78
N TRP A 128 22.12 7.67 18.19
CA TRP A 128 20.79 7.50 17.61
C TRP A 128 19.88 8.69 17.91
N ILE A 129 19.85 9.13 19.17
CA ILE A 129 19.05 10.29 19.61
C ILE A 129 19.45 11.55 18.82
N ASN A 130 20.76 11.79 18.68
CA ASN A 130 21.27 12.95 17.96
C ASN A 130 20.91 12.89 16.47
N SER A 131 21.10 11.75 15.80
CA SER A 131 20.78 11.63 14.38
C SER A 131 19.27 11.71 14.10
N ILE A 132 18.43 11.16 14.99
CA ILE A 132 16.97 11.33 14.92
C ILE A 132 16.59 12.80 15.12
N GLN A 133 17.23 13.50 16.05
CA GLN A 133 17.00 14.93 16.26
C GLN A 133 17.33 15.77 15.01
N VAL A 134 18.45 15.47 14.35
CA VAL A 134 18.82 16.15 13.10
C VAL A 134 17.81 15.84 11.99
N LEU A 135 17.30 14.60 11.92
CA LEU A 135 16.24 14.25 10.98
C LEU A 135 14.94 15.01 11.27
N ILE A 136 14.50 15.12 12.53
CA ILE A 136 13.35 15.93 12.93
C ILE A 136 13.51 17.37 12.45
N ASN A 137 14.68 17.98 12.67
CA ASN A 137 14.95 19.33 12.20
C ASN A 137 14.84 19.40 10.67
N GLY A 138 15.42 18.44 9.95
CA GLY A 138 15.35 18.36 8.49
C GLY A 138 13.93 18.22 7.95
N VAL A 139 13.10 17.33 8.51
CA VAL A 139 11.68 17.18 8.16
C VAL A 139 10.91 18.48 8.46
N SER A 140 11.22 19.16 9.56
CA SER A 140 10.62 20.46 9.86
C SER A 140 10.99 21.54 8.86
N GLN A 141 12.21 21.55 8.31
CA GLN A 141 12.55 22.46 7.22
C GLN A 141 11.72 22.19 5.96
N VAL A 142 11.43 20.92 5.68
CA VAL A 142 10.52 20.53 4.58
C VAL A 142 9.09 20.94 4.88
N ARG A 143 8.61 20.80 6.12
CA ARG A 143 7.30 21.31 6.55
C ARG A 143 7.16 22.81 6.34
N LEU A 144 8.20 23.57 6.71
CA LEU A 144 8.23 25.03 6.60
C LEU A 144 8.20 25.53 5.14
N SER A 145 8.59 24.71 4.16
CA SER A 145 8.41 25.05 2.73
C SER A 145 6.96 24.91 2.26
N GLY A 146 6.07 24.39 3.10
CA GLY A 146 4.65 24.14 2.79
C GLY A 146 4.39 22.80 2.10
N TRP A 147 5.41 21.96 1.92
CA TRP A 147 5.24 20.64 1.32
C TRP A 147 4.58 19.67 2.30
N LYS A 148 3.41 19.13 1.93
CA LYS A 148 2.65 18.11 2.69
C LYS A 148 2.74 18.31 4.22
N VAL A 149 2.27 19.46 4.69
CA VAL A 149 2.43 19.91 6.08
C VAL A 149 1.95 18.86 7.09
N ASP A 150 0.80 18.22 6.83
CA ASP A 150 0.23 17.20 7.72
C ASP A 150 1.12 15.94 7.80
N GLU A 151 1.68 15.49 6.67
CA GLU A 151 2.59 14.34 6.60
C GLU A 151 3.89 14.61 7.35
N CYS A 152 4.49 15.79 7.14
CA CYS A 152 5.70 16.19 7.85
C CYS A 152 5.43 16.27 9.36
N THR A 153 4.28 16.81 9.76
CA THR A 153 3.89 16.90 11.17
C THR A 153 3.72 15.52 11.80
N ALA A 154 3.09 14.58 11.10
CA ALA A 154 2.94 13.20 11.57
C ALA A 154 4.31 12.52 11.75
N ILE A 155 5.21 12.65 10.77
CA ILE A 155 6.58 12.11 10.85
C ILE A 155 7.37 12.74 12.00
N GLU A 156 7.27 14.05 12.20
CA GLU A 156 7.90 14.76 13.34
C GLU A 156 7.40 14.18 14.68
N ASN A 157 6.09 14.01 14.85
CA ASN A 157 5.51 13.44 16.08
C ASN A 157 5.98 12.01 16.34
N GLU A 158 6.03 11.17 15.29
CA GLU A 158 6.54 9.81 15.37
C GLU A 158 8.01 9.78 15.80
N LEU A 159 8.89 10.53 15.11
CA LEU A 159 10.32 10.59 15.43
C LEU A 159 10.58 11.12 16.85
N LEU A 160 9.83 12.13 17.30
CA LEU A 160 9.89 12.63 18.67
C LEU A 160 9.51 11.54 19.68
N THR A 161 8.41 10.82 19.42
CA THR A 161 7.94 9.72 20.27
C THR A 161 8.98 8.60 20.37
N TRP A 162 9.59 8.21 19.25
CA TRP A 162 10.66 7.20 19.22
C TRP A 162 11.92 7.66 19.95
N LYS A 163 12.27 8.93 19.83
CA LYS A 163 13.42 9.52 20.52
C LYS A 163 13.23 9.50 22.04
N GLU A 164 12.03 9.79 22.53
CA GLU A 164 11.72 9.88 23.96
C GLU A 164 11.48 8.51 24.61
N ASN A 165 10.75 7.62 23.93
CA ASN A 165 10.21 6.38 24.51
C ASN A 165 10.75 5.10 23.86
N GLY A 166 11.40 5.19 22.69
CA GLY A 166 11.54 4.06 21.77
C GLY A 166 12.60 3.01 22.13
N PHE A 167 13.72 3.36 22.76
CA PHE A 167 14.86 2.42 22.85
C PHE A 167 14.74 1.28 23.90
N ILE A 168 13.58 1.12 24.53
CA ILE A 168 13.40 0.22 25.68
C ILE A 168 12.65 -1.07 25.29
N GLU A 169 11.84 -1.06 24.22
CA GLU A 169 10.97 -2.19 23.88
C GLU A 169 11.70 -3.36 23.19
N ARG A 170 11.49 -4.57 23.71
CA ARG A 170 11.96 -5.85 23.15
C ARG A 170 10.80 -6.85 23.07
N GLU A 171 10.77 -7.68 22.01
CA GLU A 171 9.84 -8.82 21.88
C GLU A 171 10.60 -10.14 21.76
N GLY A 172 10.00 -11.23 22.24
CA GLY A 172 10.49 -12.60 22.07
C GLY A 172 11.33 -13.12 23.24
N ASN A 173 11.43 -14.46 23.32
CA ASN A 173 12.10 -15.18 24.42
C ASN A 173 13.52 -15.70 24.07
N ALA A 174 13.90 -15.78 22.79
CA ALA A 174 15.16 -16.39 22.35
C ALA A 174 16.08 -15.46 21.52
N ASP A 175 15.52 -14.71 20.57
CA ASP A 175 16.21 -13.66 19.81
C ASP A 175 15.56 -12.32 20.13
N GLN A 176 16.20 -11.51 20.97
CA GLN A 176 15.73 -10.16 21.34
C GLN A 176 15.74 -9.24 20.12
N LYS A 177 14.70 -9.31 19.29
CA LYS A 177 14.52 -8.35 18.19
C LYS A 177 14.22 -6.99 18.79
N ASN A 178 15.02 -6.02 18.38
CA ASN A 178 14.83 -4.61 18.69
C ASN A 178 13.55 -4.12 17.99
N ILE A 179 12.39 -4.27 18.64
CA ILE A 179 11.08 -3.81 18.14
C ILE A 179 11.19 -2.35 17.65
N TRP A 180 11.86 -1.52 18.45
CA TRP A 180 12.06 -0.11 18.16
C TRP A 180 12.75 0.14 16.82
N ALA A 181 13.61 -0.77 16.36
CA ALA A 181 14.29 -0.65 15.07
C ALA A 181 13.30 -0.90 13.91
N LEU A 182 12.31 -1.76 14.08
CA LEU A 182 11.21 -1.94 13.10
C LEU A 182 10.30 -0.71 13.07
N MET A 183 9.99 -0.14 14.24
CA MET A 183 9.19 1.10 14.35
C MET A 183 9.90 2.28 13.69
N LEU A 184 11.19 2.45 14.00
CA LEU A 184 12.00 3.50 13.38
C LEU A 184 12.17 3.27 11.88
N LYS A 185 12.38 2.02 11.42
CA LYS A 185 12.40 1.68 9.98
C LYS A 185 11.13 2.19 9.29
N ALA A 186 9.95 1.89 9.85
CA ALA A 186 8.67 2.30 9.30
C ALA A 186 8.58 3.82 9.07
N THR A 187 8.91 4.64 10.09
CA THR A 187 8.93 6.10 9.98
C THR A 187 10.03 6.62 9.04
N LEU A 188 11.19 5.96 8.96
CA LEU A 188 12.28 6.34 8.06
C LEU A 188 11.94 6.05 6.60
N ASP A 189 11.31 4.92 6.29
CA ASP A 189 10.80 4.63 4.95
C ASP A 189 9.78 5.69 4.53
N ARG A 190 8.85 6.05 5.43
CA ARG A 190 7.89 7.13 5.21
C ARG A 190 8.55 8.49 4.95
N SER A 191 9.59 8.82 5.73
CA SER A 191 10.41 10.04 5.54
C SER A 191 11.11 10.06 4.18
N ARG A 192 11.69 8.92 3.76
CA ARG A 192 12.32 8.80 2.45
C ARG A 192 11.31 9.00 1.32
N ARG A 193 10.12 8.37 1.41
CA ARG A 193 9.04 8.56 0.42
C ARG A 193 8.60 10.01 0.30
N LEU A 194 8.45 10.73 1.41
CA LEU A 194 8.13 12.16 1.41
C LEU A 194 9.12 12.97 0.55
N THR A 195 10.43 12.64 0.65
CA THR A 195 11.49 13.30 -0.13
C THR A 195 11.53 12.90 -1.60
N GLU A 196 11.22 11.63 -1.90
CA GLU A 196 11.12 11.12 -3.27
C GLU A 196 9.97 11.79 -4.01
N GLU A 197 8.78 11.85 -3.41
CA GLU A 197 7.61 12.50 -4.01
C GLU A 197 7.85 13.99 -4.31
N TYR A 198 8.53 14.70 -3.41
CA TYR A 198 8.94 16.09 -3.64
C TYR A 198 9.82 16.21 -4.88
N SER A 199 10.85 15.36 -4.96
CA SER A 199 11.81 15.34 -6.07
C SER A 199 11.12 14.97 -7.40
N GLU A 200 10.20 14.02 -7.38
CA GLU A 200 9.40 13.63 -8.55
C GLU A 200 8.53 14.77 -9.07
N VAL A 201 7.86 15.51 -8.17
CA VAL A 201 7.06 16.68 -8.57
C VAL A 201 7.93 17.76 -9.22
N LEU A 202 9.13 18.01 -8.68
CA LEU A 202 10.06 18.96 -9.32
C LEU A 202 10.50 18.49 -10.71
N LEU A 203 10.81 17.19 -10.87
CA LEU A 203 11.16 16.58 -12.15
C LEU A 203 10.00 16.55 -13.15
N GLN A 204 8.74 16.60 -12.70
CA GLN A 204 7.58 16.74 -13.58
C GLN A 204 7.36 18.19 -14.03
N ILE A 205 7.66 19.17 -13.16
CA ILE A 205 7.31 20.58 -13.41
C ILE A 205 8.41 21.34 -14.17
N PHE A 206 9.68 21.14 -13.82
CA PHE A 206 10.77 22.03 -14.22
C PHE A 206 11.47 21.67 -15.54
N PRO A 207 11.77 20.40 -15.89
CA PRO A 207 12.63 20.09 -17.04
C PRO A 207 12.18 20.70 -18.37
N ASP A 208 10.90 20.61 -18.74
CA ASP A 208 10.38 21.20 -19.98
C ASP A 208 10.48 22.74 -19.99
N LYS A 209 10.20 23.39 -18.85
CA LYS A 209 10.31 24.85 -18.71
C LYS A 209 11.77 25.31 -18.81
N VAL A 210 12.67 24.61 -18.13
CA VAL A 210 14.11 24.89 -18.13
C VAL A 210 14.69 24.65 -19.53
N GLN A 211 14.24 23.63 -20.25
CA GLN A 211 14.67 23.37 -21.63
C GLN A 211 14.27 24.51 -22.58
N LYS A 212 13.02 24.98 -22.48
CA LYS A 212 12.53 26.12 -23.29
C LYS A 212 13.31 27.40 -22.98
N LEU A 213 13.51 27.72 -21.70
CA LEU A 213 14.21 28.92 -21.28
C LEU A 213 15.71 28.87 -21.61
N GLY A 214 16.35 27.74 -21.34
CA GLY A 214 17.76 27.51 -21.64
C GLY A 214 18.07 27.66 -23.13
N LYS A 215 17.21 27.13 -24.00
CA LYS A 215 17.30 27.33 -25.44
C LYS A 215 17.13 28.80 -25.85
N ALA A 216 16.18 29.51 -25.25
CA ALA A 216 15.95 30.93 -25.54
C ALA A 216 17.12 31.82 -25.08
N LEU A 217 17.78 31.48 -23.97
CA LEU A 217 18.90 32.22 -23.40
C LEU A 217 20.28 31.79 -23.95
N GLY A 218 20.34 30.76 -24.81
CA GLY A 218 21.60 30.25 -25.38
C GLY A 218 22.48 29.50 -24.37
N ILE A 219 21.89 28.91 -23.33
CA ILE A 219 22.61 28.13 -22.31
C ILE A 219 22.98 26.76 -22.88
N ALA A 220 24.16 26.24 -22.51
CA ALA A 220 24.64 24.93 -22.94
C ALA A 220 23.67 23.80 -22.55
N GLU A 221 23.38 22.89 -23.50
CA GLU A 221 22.38 21.83 -23.35
C GLU A 221 22.66 20.89 -22.16
N ASN A 222 23.93 20.61 -21.87
CA ASN A 222 24.31 19.81 -20.71
C ASN A 222 23.88 20.46 -19.39
N SER A 223 24.08 21.77 -19.24
CA SER A 223 23.68 22.53 -18.05
C SER A 223 22.17 22.57 -17.89
N VAL A 224 21.45 22.70 -19.00
CA VAL A 224 19.98 22.67 -19.04
C VAL A 224 19.45 21.31 -18.61
N ARG A 225 20.02 20.21 -19.11
CA ARG A 225 19.58 18.85 -18.82
C ARG A 225 19.75 18.48 -17.34
N THR A 226 20.82 18.93 -16.70
CA THR A 226 21.11 18.58 -15.29
C THR A 226 20.66 19.62 -14.28
N TYR A 227 20.06 20.74 -14.72
CA TYR A 227 19.69 21.85 -13.83
C TYR A 227 18.74 21.39 -12.72
N THR A 228 17.60 20.78 -13.08
CA THR A 228 16.59 20.37 -12.10
C THR A 228 17.16 19.39 -11.07
N GLU A 229 17.97 18.42 -11.52
CA GLU A 229 18.66 17.51 -10.59
C GLU A 229 19.67 18.24 -9.70
N GLY A 230 20.39 19.22 -10.23
CA GLY A 230 21.31 20.05 -9.48
C GLY A 230 20.61 20.82 -8.36
N GLU A 231 19.47 21.45 -8.66
CA GLU A 231 18.65 22.16 -7.69
C GLU A 231 18.10 21.22 -6.60
N ILE A 232 17.65 20.02 -6.98
CA ILE A 232 17.21 19.00 -6.01
C ILE A 232 18.36 18.64 -5.06
N ARG A 233 19.55 18.36 -5.60
CA ARG A 233 20.74 17.98 -4.81
C ARG A 233 21.26 19.12 -3.93
N ALA A 234 21.02 20.37 -4.31
CA ALA A 234 21.37 21.56 -3.54
C ALA A 234 20.31 21.93 -2.48
N GLY A 235 19.19 21.20 -2.41
CA GLY A 235 18.12 21.46 -1.46
C GLY A 235 18.22 20.66 -0.16
N VAL A 236 17.55 21.16 0.89
CA VAL A 236 17.39 20.46 2.17
C VAL A 236 16.78 19.06 1.98
N ILE A 237 15.86 18.92 1.01
CA ILE A 237 15.18 17.66 0.70
C ILE A 237 16.15 16.51 0.42
N PHE A 238 17.25 16.77 -0.29
CA PHE A 238 18.25 15.77 -0.62
C PHE A 238 19.04 15.35 0.62
N GLN A 239 19.32 16.28 1.53
CA GLN A 239 20.00 15.97 2.79
C GLN A 239 19.10 15.15 3.72
N VAL A 240 17.79 15.46 3.79
CA VAL A 240 16.80 14.65 4.53
C VAL A 240 16.72 13.24 3.97
N SER A 241 16.69 13.11 2.64
CA SER A 241 16.69 11.82 1.94
C SER A 241 17.94 11.00 2.28
N LYS A 242 19.13 11.61 2.15
CA LYS A 242 20.42 10.99 2.46
C LYS A 242 20.51 10.55 3.93
N LEU A 243 20.11 11.40 4.87
CA LEU A 243 20.09 11.06 6.30
C LEU A 243 19.13 9.90 6.59
N SER A 244 17.94 9.92 5.98
CA SER A 244 16.96 8.83 6.10
C SER A 244 17.55 7.51 5.60
N SER A 245 18.21 7.49 4.44
CA SER A 245 18.85 6.28 3.89
C SER A 245 19.93 5.70 4.81
N VAL A 246 20.80 6.55 5.39
CA VAL A 246 21.86 6.06 6.29
C VAL A 246 21.27 5.51 7.60
N LEU A 247 20.26 6.19 8.15
CA LEU A 247 19.54 5.72 9.34
C LEU A 247 18.79 4.42 9.07
N LEU A 248 18.17 4.29 7.89
CA LEU A 248 17.42 3.11 7.48
C LEU A 248 18.33 1.90 7.34
N LYS A 249 19.53 2.09 6.76
CA LYS A 249 20.56 1.04 6.69
C LYS A 249 20.99 0.56 8.08
N ALA A 250 21.16 1.48 9.04
CA ALA A 250 21.47 1.12 10.43
C ALA A 250 20.29 0.42 11.14
N ALA A 251 19.06 0.88 10.90
CA ALA A 251 17.86 0.29 11.50
C ALA A 251 17.62 -1.14 11.00
N ARG A 252 17.82 -1.39 9.70
CA ARG A 252 17.76 -2.74 9.10
C ARG A 252 18.81 -3.68 9.67
N ALA A 253 20.05 -3.22 9.80
CA ALA A 253 21.11 -4.01 10.46
C ALA A 253 20.76 -4.35 11.92
N SER A 254 20.11 -3.42 12.62
CA SER A 254 19.71 -3.57 14.04
C SER A 254 18.49 -4.47 14.25
N SER A 255 17.63 -4.62 13.24
CA SER A 255 16.47 -5.52 13.24
C SER A 255 16.75 -6.88 12.61
N GLY A 256 17.91 -7.06 11.97
CA GLY A 256 18.27 -8.27 11.21
C GLY A 256 17.59 -8.35 9.84
N SER A 257 17.03 -7.25 9.33
CA SER A 257 16.41 -7.21 8.00
C SER A 257 17.46 -7.14 6.89
N LEU A 258 17.31 -7.99 5.87
CA LEU A 258 18.22 -8.06 4.71
C LEU A 258 17.89 -7.07 3.58
N GLY A 259 16.89 -6.19 3.77
CA GLY A 259 16.47 -5.22 2.75
C GLY A 259 15.59 -5.78 1.64
N TRP A 260 15.16 -7.03 1.79
CA TRP A 260 14.16 -7.71 0.96
C TRP A 260 12.90 -7.95 1.79
N ASP A 261 11.74 -7.85 1.15
CA ASP A 261 10.48 -8.38 1.69
C ASP A 261 9.93 -9.43 0.72
N ILE A 262 9.60 -10.61 1.24
CA ILE A 262 9.31 -11.80 0.45
C ILE A 262 7.81 -12.02 0.41
N LEU A 263 7.20 -11.87 -0.76
CA LEU A 263 5.76 -12.08 -0.95
C LEU A 263 5.47 -13.51 -1.40
N VAL A 264 6.22 -14.00 -2.38
CA VAL A 264 6.06 -15.36 -2.92
C VAL A 264 7.44 -16.03 -3.05
N PRO A 265 7.78 -17.00 -2.18
CA PRO A 265 9.04 -17.72 -2.26
C PRO A 265 9.07 -18.71 -3.43
N GLY A 266 10.26 -19.06 -3.90
CA GLY A 266 10.48 -20.01 -4.99
C GLY A 266 11.77 -19.76 -5.77
N LEU A 267 11.93 -20.49 -6.88
CA LEU A 267 13.06 -20.37 -7.79
C LEU A 267 12.57 -19.85 -9.14
N ALA A 268 13.19 -18.77 -9.64
CA ALA A 268 12.93 -18.21 -10.95
C ALA A 268 14.25 -18.06 -11.74
N GLU A 269 14.26 -18.51 -12.98
CA GLU A 269 15.40 -18.39 -13.89
C GLU A 269 14.94 -17.74 -15.19
N GLY A 270 15.60 -16.67 -15.62
CA GLY A 270 15.20 -15.95 -16.81
C GLY A 270 16.01 -14.70 -17.10
N THR A 271 15.72 -14.04 -18.22
CA THR A 271 16.34 -12.76 -18.57
C THR A 271 15.78 -11.66 -17.67
N LEU A 272 16.67 -10.93 -16.99
CA LEU A 272 16.30 -9.79 -16.15
C LEU A 272 15.94 -8.59 -17.02
N LEU A 273 14.75 -8.04 -16.87
CA LEU A 273 14.32 -6.83 -17.59
C LEU A 273 13.75 -5.81 -16.64
N GLN A 274 14.16 -4.55 -16.79
CA GLN A 274 13.61 -3.46 -16.00
C GLN A 274 12.55 -2.67 -16.78
N VAL A 275 11.39 -2.46 -16.15
CA VAL A 275 10.30 -1.63 -16.66
C VAL A 275 9.84 -0.64 -15.58
N GLU A 276 9.29 0.48 -16.01
CA GLU A 276 8.75 1.48 -15.06
C GLU A 276 7.48 0.97 -14.38
N ARG A 277 6.56 0.38 -15.15
CA ARG A 277 5.27 -0.19 -14.70
C ARG A 277 4.91 -1.41 -15.56
N MET A 278 4.09 -2.33 -15.01
CA MET A 278 3.51 -3.41 -15.82
C MET A 278 2.24 -2.94 -16.53
N THR A 279 2.39 -2.52 -17.78
CA THR A 279 1.25 -2.27 -18.68
C THR A 279 1.20 -3.28 -19.83
N PRO A 280 0.03 -3.60 -20.40
CA PRO A 280 -0.04 -4.48 -21.56
C PRO A 280 0.84 -3.95 -22.72
N GLY A 281 1.76 -4.77 -23.22
CA GLY A 281 2.72 -4.38 -24.27
C GLY A 281 4.03 -3.75 -23.78
N SER A 282 4.30 -3.72 -22.46
CA SER A 282 5.56 -3.21 -21.89
C SER A 282 6.77 -4.09 -22.22
N LEU A 283 6.54 -5.37 -22.50
CA LEU A 283 7.60 -6.31 -22.85
C LEU A 283 7.85 -6.27 -24.37
N PRO A 284 9.12 -6.21 -24.82
CA PRO A 284 9.44 -6.33 -26.23
C PRO A 284 8.96 -7.69 -26.78
N LEU A 285 8.20 -7.68 -27.89
CA LEU A 285 7.70 -8.88 -28.58
C LEU A 285 8.80 -9.87 -29.02
N SER A 286 10.07 -9.46 -28.96
CA SER A 286 11.24 -10.22 -29.42
C SER A 286 11.81 -11.21 -28.39
N ILE A 287 11.29 -11.27 -27.15
CA ILE A 287 11.82 -12.15 -26.09
C ILE A 287 10.96 -13.40 -25.98
N SER A 288 11.48 -14.56 -26.41
CA SER A 288 10.75 -15.84 -26.41
C SER A 288 11.10 -16.77 -25.23
N GLY A 289 11.77 -16.27 -24.20
CA GLY A 289 12.25 -17.06 -23.05
C GLY A 289 11.68 -16.57 -21.71
N PRO A 290 11.94 -17.27 -20.60
CA PRO A 290 11.48 -16.86 -19.28
C PRO A 290 12.09 -15.53 -18.86
N VAL A 291 11.31 -14.70 -18.16
CA VAL A 291 11.68 -13.33 -17.77
C VAL A 291 11.57 -13.15 -16.26
N VAL A 292 12.57 -12.50 -15.67
CA VAL A 292 12.50 -11.94 -14.31
C VAL A 292 12.34 -10.43 -14.45
N LEU A 293 11.23 -9.89 -13.98
CA LEU A 293 10.87 -8.50 -14.22
C LEU A 293 11.21 -7.62 -13.01
N VAL A 294 12.00 -6.58 -13.22
CA VAL A 294 12.24 -5.52 -12.25
C VAL A 294 11.27 -4.38 -12.53
N ILE A 295 10.49 -3.98 -11.53
CA ILE A 295 9.44 -2.99 -11.68
C ILE A 295 9.70 -1.85 -10.71
N ASN A 296 9.69 -0.62 -11.21
CA ASN A 296 9.90 0.55 -10.36
C ASN A 296 8.65 0.87 -9.53
N LYS A 297 7.46 0.85 -10.16
CA LYS A 297 6.19 1.22 -9.52
C LYS A 297 5.07 0.23 -9.86
N ALA A 298 4.20 -0.02 -8.88
CA ALA A 298 2.98 -0.79 -9.05
C ALA A 298 1.80 -0.10 -8.34
N ASP A 299 0.65 -0.07 -9.00
CA ASP A 299 -0.60 0.52 -8.51
C ASP A 299 -1.54 -0.55 -7.91
N GLY A 300 -1.21 -1.84 -8.04
CA GLY A 300 -1.98 -2.99 -7.54
C GLY A 300 -3.01 -3.55 -8.53
N ASP A 301 -3.20 -2.87 -9.67
CA ASP A 301 -4.12 -3.26 -10.74
C ASP A 301 -3.42 -4.03 -11.88
N GLU A 302 -2.13 -4.30 -11.74
CA GLU A 302 -1.34 -5.02 -12.73
C GLU A 302 -1.80 -6.48 -12.91
N GLU A 303 -1.76 -6.95 -14.15
CA GLU A 303 -2.02 -8.35 -14.52
C GLU A 303 -0.71 -8.99 -14.99
N ILE A 304 -0.19 -9.94 -14.20
CA ILE A 304 1.14 -10.53 -14.44
C ILE A 304 1.13 -11.35 -15.74
N LYS A 305 0.27 -12.35 -15.87
CA LYS A 305 0.14 -13.15 -17.10
C LYS A 305 -0.28 -12.38 -18.35
N VAL A 306 -0.99 -11.27 -18.20
CA VAL A 306 -1.40 -10.43 -19.36
C VAL A 306 -0.26 -9.54 -19.84
N ALA A 307 0.70 -9.19 -18.96
CA ALA A 307 1.92 -8.52 -19.36
C ALA A 307 2.87 -9.46 -20.14
N GLY A 308 2.88 -10.76 -19.80
CA GLY A 308 3.53 -11.82 -20.58
C GLY A 308 3.44 -13.20 -19.89
N GLU A 309 3.05 -14.24 -20.63
CA GLU A 309 2.97 -15.61 -20.09
C GLU A 309 4.32 -16.19 -19.65
N ASN A 310 5.42 -15.57 -20.07
CA ASN A 310 6.79 -15.97 -19.78
C ASN A 310 7.39 -15.32 -18.53
N ILE A 311 6.63 -14.52 -17.77
CA ILE A 311 7.09 -13.93 -16.51
C ILE A 311 7.11 -15.00 -15.43
N VAL A 312 8.30 -15.31 -14.91
CA VAL A 312 8.51 -16.33 -13.87
C VAL A 312 8.91 -15.75 -12.52
N GLY A 313 9.38 -14.50 -12.49
CA GLY A 313 9.74 -13.80 -11.27
C GLY A 313 9.56 -12.28 -11.36
N ILE A 314 9.30 -11.64 -10.24
CA ILE A 314 9.10 -10.20 -10.10
C ILE A 314 9.94 -9.66 -8.94
N ILE A 315 10.65 -8.56 -9.19
CA ILE A 315 11.36 -7.75 -8.21
C ILE A 315 10.78 -6.33 -8.25
N LEU A 316 9.99 -5.96 -7.25
CA LEU A 316 9.37 -4.63 -7.15
C LEU A 316 10.23 -3.71 -6.27
N LEU A 317 10.54 -2.51 -6.78
CA LEU A 317 11.40 -1.53 -6.10
C LEU A 317 10.63 -0.57 -5.16
N GLN A 318 9.45 -1.00 -4.72
CA GLN A 318 8.61 -0.28 -3.77
C GLN A 318 7.98 -1.27 -2.77
N GLU A 319 7.61 -0.75 -1.60
CA GLU A 319 6.82 -1.47 -0.61
C GLU A 319 5.46 -1.85 -1.17
N LEU A 320 5.01 -3.05 -0.80
CA LEU A 320 3.70 -3.56 -1.16
C LEU A 320 3.19 -4.47 -0.03
N PRO A 321 1.93 -4.32 0.43
CA PRO A 321 1.32 -5.29 1.35
C PRO A 321 1.36 -6.69 0.75
N HIS A 322 1.71 -7.70 1.56
CA HIS A 322 1.77 -9.09 1.08
C HIS A 322 0.40 -9.56 0.59
N LEU A 323 -0.65 -9.08 1.26
CA LEU A 323 -2.03 -9.42 1.00
C LEU A 323 -2.71 -8.40 0.06
N SER A 324 -1.92 -7.55 -0.60
CA SER A 324 -2.41 -6.71 -1.70
C SER A 324 -2.90 -7.58 -2.86
N HIS A 325 -3.74 -7.01 -3.74
CA HIS A 325 -4.23 -7.74 -4.89
C HIS A 325 -3.10 -8.28 -5.80
N LEU A 326 -2.01 -7.53 -5.95
CA LEU A 326 -0.87 -7.96 -6.75
C LEU A 326 -0.08 -9.10 -6.07
N GLY A 327 0.08 -9.05 -4.74
CA GLY A 327 0.70 -10.14 -3.97
C GLY A 327 -0.08 -11.44 -4.08
N ILE A 328 -1.41 -11.39 -3.86
CA ILE A 328 -2.31 -12.55 -3.99
C ILE A 328 -2.29 -13.11 -5.42
N ARG A 329 -2.29 -12.25 -6.43
CA ARG A 329 -2.18 -12.66 -7.85
C ARG A 329 -0.90 -13.44 -8.11
N ALA A 330 0.24 -12.92 -7.69
CA ALA A 330 1.52 -13.58 -7.86
C ALA A 330 1.53 -14.96 -7.20
N GLN A 331 0.91 -15.10 -6.03
CA GLN A 331 0.78 -16.38 -5.32
C GLN A 331 -0.07 -17.38 -6.11
N GLN A 332 -1.26 -16.96 -6.55
CA GLN A 332 -2.17 -17.80 -7.36
C GLN A 332 -1.54 -18.23 -8.69
N GLU A 333 -0.76 -17.34 -9.31
CA GLU A 333 -0.07 -17.59 -10.57
C GLU A 333 1.27 -18.31 -10.39
N LYS A 334 1.72 -18.54 -9.15
CA LYS A 334 2.99 -19.18 -8.77
C LYS A 334 4.22 -18.46 -9.34
N VAL A 335 4.17 -17.13 -9.35
CA VAL A 335 5.26 -16.26 -9.79
C VAL A 335 6.07 -15.84 -8.57
N VAL A 336 7.38 -16.10 -8.59
CA VAL A 336 8.28 -15.68 -7.51
C VAL A 336 8.22 -14.16 -7.36
N PHE A 337 7.98 -13.64 -6.16
CA PHE A 337 7.74 -12.22 -5.98
C PHE A 337 8.40 -11.70 -4.70
N VAL A 338 9.29 -10.72 -4.88
CA VAL A 338 9.98 -10.02 -3.80
C VAL A 338 9.90 -8.50 -4.02
N THR A 339 9.96 -7.75 -2.92
CA THR A 339 10.25 -6.32 -2.97
C THR A 339 11.67 -6.05 -2.46
N CYS A 340 12.30 -5.00 -2.98
CA CYS A 340 13.63 -4.58 -2.57
C CYS A 340 13.65 -3.07 -2.36
N GLU A 341 14.08 -2.65 -1.17
CA GLU A 341 14.10 -1.24 -0.76
C GLU A 341 15.52 -0.75 -0.42
N ASP A 342 16.52 -1.59 -0.63
CA ASP A 342 17.91 -1.33 -0.32
C ASP A 342 18.63 -0.76 -1.55
N ASP A 343 19.03 0.51 -1.48
CA ASP A 343 19.63 1.24 -2.59
C ASP A 343 20.91 0.57 -3.13
N ASP A 344 21.70 -0.08 -2.26
CA ASP A 344 22.91 -0.81 -2.67
C ASP A 344 22.52 -2.01 -3.53
N LYS A 345 21.51 -2.77 -3.08
CA LYS A 345 20.98 -3.93 -3.83
C LYS A 345 20.30 -3.53 -5.12
N ILE A 346 19.51 -2.44 -5.11
CA ILE A 346 18.88 -1.88 -6.31
C ILE A 346 19.94 -1.52 -7.35
N THR A 347 21.05 -0.92 -6.90
CA THR A 347 22.17 -0.58 -7.77
C THR A 347 22.80 -1.84 -8.39
N ASP A 348 22.92 -2.92 -7.63
CA ASP A 348 23.43 -4.20 -8.13
C ASP A 348 22.46 -4.90 -9.09
N ILE A 349 21.16 -4.89 -8.80
CA ILE A 349 20.10 -5.39 -9.69
C ILE A 349 20.16 -4.68 -11.05
N ARG A 350 20.33 -3.36 -11.07
CA ARG A 350 20.43 -2.56 -12.31
C ARG A 350 21.61 -2.98 -13.19
N LYS A 351 22.73 -3.44 -12.61
CA LYS A 351 23.91 -3.95 -13.36
C LYS A 351 23.65 -5.29 -14.05
N LEU A 352 22.56 -5.98 -13.69
CA LEU A 352 22.16 -7.26 -14.25
C LEU A 352 21.10 -7.12 -15.35
N ASN A 353 20.62 -5.91 -15.65
CA ASN A 353 19.60 -5.69 -16.67
C ASN A 353 20.05 -6.25 -18.04
N GLY A 354 19.18 -7.04 -18.66
CA GLY A 354 19.42 -7.74 -19.93
C GLY A 354 20.21 -9.05 -19.82
N LYS A 355 20.66 -9.47 -18.63
CA LYS A 355 21.39 -10.74 -18.42
C LYS A 355 20.44 -11.85 -17.99
N PHE A 356 20.82 -13.09 -18.24
CA PHE A 356 20.14 -14.25 -17.67
C PHE A 356 20.54 -14.40 -16.19
N VAL A 357 19.54 -14.49 -15.32
CA VAL A 357 19.72 -14.53 -13.87
C VAL A 357 18.99 -15.72 -13.26
N ARG A 358 19.50 -16.15 -12.11
CA ARG A 358 18.83 -17.07 -11.19
C ARG A 358 18.44 -16.29 -9.93
N LEU A 359 17.15 -16.27 -9.63
CA LEU A 359 16.55 -15.66 -8.45
C LEU A 359 16.02 -16.79 -7.55
N GLU A 360 16.70 -17.03 -6.45
CA GLU A 360 16.33 -18.04 -5.45
C GLU A 360 15.82 -17.34 -4.17
N VAL A 361 14.57 -17.61 -3.82
CA VAL A 361 13.86 -16.92 -2.74
C VAL A 361 13.36 -17.95 -1.74
N THR A 362 13.88 -17.84 -0.52
CA THR A 362 13.46 -18.61 0.66
C THR A 362 12.85 -17.67 1.70
N PRO A 363 12.11 -18.17 2.71
CA PRO A 363 11.49 -17.31 3.73
C PRO A 363 12.48 -16.42 4.50
N SER A 364 13.77 -16.75 4.48
CA SER A 364 14.82 -16.04 5.22
C SER A 364 15.91 -15.41 4.35
N CYS A 365 15.95 -15.69 3.05
CA CYS A 365 17.05 -15.28 2.18
C CYS A 365 16.60 -15.11 0.73
N VAL A 366 17.16 -14.10 0.05
CA VAL A 366 17.02 -13.87 -1.39
C VAL A 366 18.42 -13.86 -2.00
N ASP A 367 18.67 -14.76 -2.94
CA ASP A 367 19.89 -14.80 -3.73
C ASP A 367 19.59 -14.49 -5.21
N LEU A 368 20.31 -13.52 -5.76
CA LEU A 368 20.19 -13.11 -7.16
C LEU A 368 21.58 -13.15 -7.80
N SER A 369 21.78 -14.12 -8.68
CA SER A 369 23.06 -14.33 -9.35
C SER A 369 22.91 -14.32 -10.87
N ALA A 370 23.93 -13.81 -11.57
CA ALA A 370 24.01 -13.95 -13.02
C ALA A 370 24.44 -15.38 -13.35
N SER A 371 23.68 -16.07 -14.21
CA SER A 371 24.14 -17.36 -14.72
C SER A 371 25.21 -17.13 -15.79
N ILE A 372 26.34 -17.80 -15.69
CA ILE A 372 27.33 -17.84 -16.77
C ILE A 372 26.78 -18.78 -17.85
N SER A 373 26.00 -18.25 -18.77
CA SER A 373 25.78 -18.89 -20.07
C SER A 373 26.74 -18.25 -21.06
N ASP A 374 27.95 -18.79 -21.14
CA ASP A 374 28.82 -18.57 -22.29
C ASP A 374 28.09 -19.08 -23.54
N GLY A 375 28.08 -18.27 -24.60
CA GLY A 375 27.37 -18.58 -25.82
C GLY A 375 27.89 -19.85 -26.48
N SER A 376 27.02 -20.83 -26.68
CA SER A 376 27.01 -21.70 -27.86
C SER A 376 25.79 -22.63 -27.79
N ILE A 377 24.86 -22.40 -28.71
CA ILE A 377 23.99 -23.46 -29.20
C ILE A 377 24.93 -24.39 -29.98
N ASP A 378 25.24 -25.57 -29.44
CA ASP A 378 25.40 -26.74 -30.29
C ASP A 378 25.17 -28.06 -29.54
N LEU A 379 24.53 -28.96 -30.27
CA LEU A 379 24.07 -30.29 -29.90
C LEU A 379 25.16 -31.14 -29.25
N LEU A 380 24.86 -31.85 -28.15
CA LEU A 380 25.23 -33.26 -28.01
C LEU A 380 24.28 -33.98 -27.05
N SER A 381 23.67 -35.02 -27.60
CA SER A 381 22.79 -35.99 -26.98
C SER A 381 23.58 -37.08 -26.24
N LYS A 382 22.87 -37.76 -25.32
CA LYS A 382 23.27 -38.93 -24.48
C LYS A 382 24.07 -38.49 -23.23
N GLU A 383 23.69 -38.84 -22.00
CA GLU A 383 23.18 -40.11 -21.50
C GLU A 383 22.28 -39.88 -20.26
N MET A 384 21.07 -40.43 -20.25
CA MET A 384 20.55 -41.10 -19.05
C MET A 384 19.45 -42.06 -19.48
N VAL A 385 19.88 -43.29 -19.74
CA VAL A 385 19.02 -44.44 -19.96
C VAL A 385 18.71 -45.06 -18.60
N SER A 386 17.43 -45.39 -18.44
CA SER A 386 16.85 -46.45 -17.61
C SER A 386 16.95 -46.35 -16.09
N LEU A 387 15.77 -46.16 -15.48
CA LEU A 387 15.16 -47.17 -14.60
C LEU A 387 13.64 -47.02 -14.69
N SER A 388 13.04 -47.85 -15.54
CA SER A 388 11.60 -48.13 -15.57
C SER A 388 11.35 -49.55 -15.05
N ASN A 389 10.16 -49.71 -14.45
CA ASN A 389 9.53 -50.92 -13.91
C ASN A 389 9.96 -51.20 -12.44
N VAL A 390 9.09 -51.28 -11.44
CA VAL A 390 7.74 -51.87 -11.26
C VAL A 390 7.14 -51.10 -10.04
N ASP A 391 5.89 -50.63 -9.98
CA ASP A 391 4.70 -51.46 -9.84
C ASP A 391 3.42 -50.65 -10.11
N SER A 392 2.49 -51.32 -10.78
CA SER A 392 1.14 -50.86 -11.10
C SER A 392 0.17 -51.46 -10.07
N SER A 393 -0.36 -50.65 -9.17
CA SER A 393 -1.68 -50.85 -8.55
C SER A 393 -1.97 -49.74 -7.54
N LEU A 394 -2.96 -48.91 -7.87
CA LEU A 394 -3.95 -48.26 -6.98
C LEU A 394 -4.71 -47.18 -7.79
N THR A 395 -5.40 -47.63 -8.84
CA THR A 395 -6.58 -46.95 -9.38
C THR A 395 -7.78 -47.55 -8.67
N GLU A 396 -8.42 -46.79 -7.78
CA GLU A 396 -9.87 -46.76 -7.54
C GLU A 396 -10.18 -45.86 -6.34
N LEU A 397 -10.81 -44.71 -6.59
CA LEU A 397 -11.82 -44.00 -5.77
C LEU A 397 -11.81 -42.48 -6.03
N HIS A 398 -12.12 -42.06 -7.25
CA HIS A 398 -12.74 -40.75 -7.51
C HIS A 398 -13.56 -40.82 -8.79
N HIS A 399 -14.71 -41.50 -8.70
CA HIS A 399 -15.80 -41.40 -9.68
C HIS A 399 -17.12 -41.53 -8.94
N GLN A 400 -17.64 -40.40 -8.45
CA GLN A 400 -19.06 -40.18 -8.19
C GLN A 400 -19.25 -38.69 -7.85
N LEU A 401 -19.53 -37.88 -8.87
CA LEU A 401 -20.39 -36.68 -8.89
C LEU A 401 -20.21 -35.95 -10.23
N SER A 402 -20.41 -36.66 -11.34
CA SER A 402 -20.41 -36.05 -12.68
C SER A 402 -21.06 -37.01 -13.67
N SER A 403 -22.37 -37.19 -13.51
CA SER A 403 -23.29 -37.61 -14.58
C SER A 403 -24.73 -37.53 -14.10
N SER A 404 -25.30 -36.34 -14.15
CA SER A 404 -26.74 -36.21 -14.38
C SER A 404 -26.93 -35.17 -15.45
N GLU A 405 -27.23 -35.66 -16.64
CA GLU A 405 -27.70 -34.91 -17.80
C GLU A 405 -28.68 -33.83 -17.36
N ALA A 406 -28.34 -32.57 -17.64
CA ALA A 406 -29.25 -31.45 -17.53
C ALA A 406 -30.39 -31.65 -18.53
N LYS A 407 -31.42 -32.38 -18.11
CA LYS A 407 -32.73 -32.35 -18.77
C LYS A 407 -33.34 -30.99 -18.47
N SER A 408 -33.44 -30.21 -19.53
CA SER A 408 -34.20 -28.97 -19.60
C SER A 408 -35.69 -29.21 -19.29
N HIS A 409 -36.03 -29.19 -18.01
CA HIS A 409 -37.41 -28.97 -17.60
C HIS A 409 -37.68 -27.47 -17.54
N HIS A 410 -38.07 -26.90 -18.68
CA HIS A 410 -38.89 -25.70 -18.70
C HIS A 410 -40.25 -26.05 -18.06
N SER A 411 -40.33 -25.93 -16.74
CA SER A 411 -41.62 -25.72 -16.07
C SER A 411 -41.87 -24.22 -16.04
N SER A 412 -42.71 -23.78 -16.96
CA SER A 412 -43.31 -22.46 -16.95
C SER A 412 -44.32 -22.40 -15.81
N GLN A 413 -43.88 -21.96 -14.63
CA GLN A 413 -44.74 -21.36 -13.62
C GLN A 413 -44.18 -19.97 -13.33
N GLY A 414 -45.03 -18.96 -13.53
CA GLY A 414 -44.65 -17.55 -13.45
C GLY A 414 -44.12 -17.21 -12.05
N ALA A 415 -42.85 -16.86 -12.00
CA ALA A 415 -42.25 -16.18 -10.86
C ALA A 415 -42.21 -14.69 -11.19
N ASP A 416 -42.96 -13.90 -10.43
CA ASP A 416 -42.81 -12.45 -10.39
C ASP A 416 -41.35 -12.10 -10.06
N ALA A 417 -40.89 -11.00 -10.65
CA ALA A 417 -39.49 -10.68 -10.81
C ALA A 417 -38.87 -9.98 -9.58
N ALA A 418 -37.59 -10.32 -9.30
CA ALA A 418 -36.62 -9.55 -8.51
C ALA A 418 -36.94 -9.37 -7.00
N ASP A 419 -37.08 -10.48 -6.27
CA ASP A 419 -37.12 -10.42 -4.81
C ASP A 419 -35.71 -10.28 -4.21
N VAL A 420 -35.56 -9.35 -3.26
CA VAL A 420 -34.36 -9.20 -2.44
C VAL A 420 -34.21 -10.41 -1.53
N LEU A 421 -33.00 -10.96 -1.43
CA LEU A 421 -32.72 -12.14 -0.62
C LEU A 421 -32.04 -11.73 0.70
N GLU A 422 -32.49 -12.31 1.80
CA GLU A 422 -31.70 -12.30 3.04
C GLU A 422 -30.43 -13.14 2.86
N LEU A 423 -29.36 -12.84 3.60
CA LEU A 423 -28.09 -13.59 3.51
C LEU A 423 -28.26 -15.09 3.73
N ALA A 424 -29.21 -15.50 4.59
CA ALA A 424 -29.50 -16.91 4.85
C ALA A 424 -30.11 -17.65 3.64
N GLN A 425 -30.64 -16.92 2.65
CA GLN A 425 -31.27 -17.45 1.44
C GLN A 425 -30.33 -17.43 0.23
N ALA A 426 -29.13 -16.85 0.37
CA ALA A 426 -28.14 -16.79 -0.68
C ALA A 426 -27.55 -18.18 -0.98
N ASN A 427 -27.46 -18.52 -2.27
CA ASN A 427 -26.85 -19.75 -2.78
C ASN A 427 -26.06 -19.48 -4.08
N LEU A 428 -25.36 -20.49 -4.58
CA LEU A 428 -24.45 -20.35 -5.72
C LEU A 428 -25.19 -20.03 -7.03
N GLU A 429 -26.44 -20.47 -7.14
CA GLU A 429 -27.27 -20.29 -8.33
C GLU A 429 -27.90 -18.90 -8.42
N ASN A 430 -28.02 -18.17 -7.30
CA ASN A 430 -28.71 -16.88 -7.25
C ASN A 430 -27.85 -15.68 -6.83
N SER A 431 -26.75 -15.90 -6.09
CA SER A 431 -26.07 -14.83 -5.34
C SER A 431 -24.55 -14.82 -5.43
N GLY A 432 -23.90 -15.88 -5.93
CA GLY A 432 -22.44 -15.98 -6.03
C GLY A 432 -21.74 -16.25 -4.69
N ALA A 433 -20.44 -16.54 -4.75
CA ALA A 433 -19.68 -17.10 -3.62
C ALA A 433 -19.56 -16.14 -2.41
N LYS A 434 -19.33 -14.84 -2.65
CA LYS A 434 -19.16 -13.85 -1.56
C LYS A 434 -20.42 -13.70 -0.70
N ALA A 435 -21.58 -13.63 -1.34
CA ALA A 435 -22.86 -13.53 -0.63
C ALA A 435 -23.13 -14.76 0.25
N ILE A 436 -22.85 -15.97 -0.25
CA ILE A 436 -22.97 -17.22 0.51
C ILE A 436 -22.01 -17.24 1.70
N ALA A 437 -20.75 -16.85 1.47
CA ALA A 437 -19.74 -16.78 2.52
C ALA A 437 -20.19 -15.83 3.64
N CYS A 438 -20.78 -14.68 3.30
CA CYS A 438 -21.33 -13.74 4.29
C CYS A 438 -22.50 -14.34 5.08
N GLY A 439 -23.41 -15.09 4.43
CA GLY A 439 -24.50 -15.80 5.12
C GLY A 439 -24.00 -16.89 6.07
N CYS A 440 -22.97 -17.64 5.66
CA CYS A 440 -22.30 -18.62 6.52
C CYS A 440 -21.67 -17.93 7.74
N LEU A 441 -20.90 -16.86 7.51
CA LEU A 441 -20.26 -16.08 8.56
C LEU A 441 -21.28 -15.53 9.57
N ALA A 442 -22.42 -15.00 9.10
CA ALA A 442 -23.47 -14.50 9.98
C ALA A 442 -24.00 -15.61 10.92
N SER A 443 -24.16 -16.83 10.40
CA SER A 443 -24.56 -17.99 11.19
C SER A 443 -23.49 -18.40 12.20
N LEU A 444 -22.22 -18.39 11.78
CA LEU A 444 -21.07 -18.71 12.65
C LEU A 444 -20.87 -17.66 13.75
N ALA A 445 -21.15 -16.38 13.50
CA ALA A 445 -21.08 -15.32 14.50
C ALA A 445 -22.10 -15.53 15.64
N VAL A 446 -23.30 -16.02 15.32
CA VAL A 446 -24.30 -16.39 16.35
C VAL A 446 -23.83 -17.58 17.18
N LEU A 447 -23.16 -18.55 16.55
CA LEU A 447 -22.59 -19.70 17.26
C LEU A 447 -21.42 -19.31 18.16
N SER A 448 -20.53 -18.44 17.68
CA SER A 448 -19.37 -18.00 18.46
C SER A 448 -19.81 -17.33 19.77
N GLN A 449 -20.83 -16.47 19.73
CA GLN A 449 -21.39 -15.82 20.93
C GLN A 449 -21.93 -16.81 21.96
N LYS A 450 -22.57 -17.91 21.54
CA LYS A 450 -23.12 -18.94 22.45
C LYS A 450 -22.03 -19.74 23.17
N VAL A 451 -20.88 -19.93 22.53
CA VAL A 451 -19.73 -20.65 23.09
C VAL A 451 -18.95 -19.77 24.10
N CYS A 452 -19.13 -18.45 24.08
CA CYS A 452 -18.25 -17.47 24.73
C CYS A 452 -18.54 -17.07 26.18
N SER A 453 -19.13 -17.93 27.03
CA SER A 453 -19.36 -17.58 28.45
C SER A 453 -18.09 -17.40 29.31
N GLY A 454 -16.88 -17.41 28.72
CA GLY A 454 -15.59 -17.27 29.41
C GLY A 454 -14.41 -16.80 28.55
N GLY A 455 -14.63 -16.03 27.47
CA GLY A 455 -13.55 -15.45 26.64
C GLY A 455 -13.22 -16.18 25.33
N GLY A 456 -14.23 -16.66 24.60
CA GLY A 456 -14.04 -17.38 23.32
C GLY A 456 -13.95 -16.47 22.06
N PRO A 457 -14.04 -17.06 20.84
CA PRO A 457 -13.83 -16.40 19.54
C PRO A 457 -14.98 -15.46 19.13
N ALA A 458 -15.44 -14.58 20.01
CA ALA A 458 -16.56 -13.69 19.71
C ALA A 458 -16.18 -12.69 18.59
N PHE A 459 -16.92 -12.75 17.49
CA PHE A 459 -16.85 -11.79 16.39
C PHE A 459 -18.26 -11.45 15.90
N ARG A 460 -18.36 -10.39 15.09
CA ARG A 460 -19.61 -9.92 14.49
C ARG A 460 -19.50 -9.93 12.97
N VAL A 461 -20.62 -9.84 12.28
CA VAL A 461 -20.71 -9.73 10.82
C VAL A 461 -21.68 -8.60 10.50
N PRO A 462 -21.37 -7.71 9.54
CA PRO A 462 -22.30 -6.65 9.14
C PRO A 462 -23.61 -7.25 8.61
N ASN A 463 -24.74 -6.64 8.96
CA ASN A 463 -26.02 -7.06 8.35
C ASN A 463 -25.98 -6.75 6.85
N GLY A 464 -26.69 -7.56 6.07
CA GLY A 464 -26.79 -7.33 4.64
C GLY A 464 -27.89 -8.12 3.98
N VAL A 465 -28.06 -7.84 2.69
CA VAL A 465 -29.02 -8.47 1.79
C VAL A 465 -28.40 -8.60 0.40
N VAL A 466 -29.01 -9.42 -0.45
CA VAL A 466 -28.53 -9.67 -1.80
C VAL A 466 -29.58 -9.31 -2.83
N ILE A 467 -29.16 -8.58 -3.85
CA ILE A 467 -29.91 -8.40 -5.10
C ILE A 467 -29.45 -9.52 -6.05
N PRO A 468 -30.30 -10.46 -6.46
CA PRO A 468 -29.89 -11.68 -7.17
C PRO A 468 -29.48 -11.44 -8.63
N PHE A 469 -28.82 -12.44 -9.24
CA PHE A 469 -28.27 -12.40 -10.61
C PHE A 469 -29.23 -11.89 -11.69
N GLN A 470 -30.53 -12.20 -11.58
CA GLN A 470 -31.51 -11.88 -12.61
C GLN A 470 -31.89 -10.39 -12.64
N SER A 471 -31.58 -9.63 -11.59
CA SER A 471 -32.05 -8.25 -11.40
C SER A 471 -31.53 -7.28 -12.45
N MET A 472 -30.24 -7.39 -12.85
CA MET A 472 -29.66 -6.56 -13.91
C MET A 472 -30.39 -6.77 -15.24
N VAL A 473 -30.64 -8.04 -15.62
CA VAL A 473 -31.33 -8.39 -16.86
C VAL A 473 -32.78 -7.92 -16.83
N THR A 474 -33.46 -8.01 -15.69
CA THR A 474 -34.81 -7.48 -15.50
C THR A 474 -34.84 -5.96 -15.70
N ALA A 475 -33.90 -5.22 -15.10
CA ALA A 475 -33.79 -3.76 -15.29
C ALA A 475 -33.55 -3.40 -16.78
N LEU A 476 -32.64 -4.11 -17.45
CA LEU A 476 -32.36 -3.93 -18.89
C LEU A 476 -33.58 -4.18 -19.77
N LYS A 477 -34.40 -5.20 -19.46
CA LYS A 477 -35.63 -5.50 -20.19
C LYS A 477 -36.69 -4.43 -19.97
N LYS A 478 -36.87 -3.97 -18.74
CA LYS A 478 -37.82 -2.91 -18.37
C LYS A 478 -37.51 -1.58 -19.09
N ASN A 479 -36.23 -1.25 -19.22
CA ASN A 479 -35.76 -0.05 -19.93
C ASN A 479 -35.57 -0.24 -21.43
N GLY A 480 -36.00 -1.37 -22.01
CA GLY A 480 -35.92 -1.65 -23.46
C GLY A 480 -34.49 -1.76 -24.02
N SER A 481 -33.47 -1.81 -23.16
CA SER A 481 -32.05 -1.79 -23.55
C SER A 481 -31.42 -3.17 -23.72
N PHE A 482 -32.17 -4.23 -23.38
CA PHE A 482 -31.71 -5.62 -23.44
C PHE A 482 -31.23 -6.09 -24.85
N PRO A 483 -31.88 -5.75 -25.98
CA PRO A 483 -31.38 -6.13 -27.30
C PRO A 483 -30.02 -5.50 -27.63
N SER A 484 -29.84 -4.22 -27.30
CA SER A 484 -28.58 -3.49 -27.48
C SER A 484 -27.46 -4.07 -26.61
N PHE A 485 -27.77 -4.40 -25.36
CA PHE A 485 -26.86 -5.10 -24.46
C PHE A 485 -26.38 -6.42 -25.06
N LYS A 486 -27.29 -7.29 -25.51
CA LYS A 486 -26.93 -8.59 -26.11
C LYS A 486 -26.07 -8.45 -27.36
N SER A 487 -26.34 -7.43 -28.18
CA SER A 487 -25.52 -7.11 -29.36
C SER A 487 -24.09 -6.68 -28.97
N LEU A 488 -23.95 -5.82 -27.96
CA LEU A 488 -22.65 -5.36 -27.47
C LEU A 488 -21.84 -6.49 -26.84
N VAL A 489 -22.45 -7.35 -26.00
CA VAL A 489 -21.77 -8.51 -25.42
C VAL A 489 -21.21 -9.42 -26.52
N LYS A 490 -22.00 -9.68 -27.58
CA LYS A 490 -21.54 -10.48 -28.73
C LYS A 490 -20.37 -9.84 -29.49
N GLN A 491 -20.37 -8.52 -29.64
CA GLN A 491 -19.26 -7.80 -30.28
C GLN A 491 -18.00 -7.84 -29.40
N VAL A 492 -18.16 -7.68 -28.09
CA VAL A 492 -17.08 -7.79 -27.09
C VAL A 492 -16.49 -9.19 -27.09
N GLU A 493 -17.24 -10.25 -27.40
CA GLU A 493 -16.68 -11.61 -27.49
C GLU A 493 -15.57 -11.69 -28.54
N THR A 494 -15.77 -11.10 -29.72
CA THR A 494 -14.87 -11.24 -30.88
C THR A 494 -13.93 -10.04 -31.14
N ALA A 495 -14.02 -8.98 -30.33
CA ALA A 495 -13.26 -7.74 -30.53
C ALA A 495 -11.74 -7.94 -30.45
N ARG A 496 -10.98 -7.29 -31.34
CA ARG A 496 -9.51 -7.35 -31.34
C ARG A 496 -8.94 -6.39 -30.29
N LEU A 497 -7.73 -6.72 -29.82
CA LEU A 497 -6.96 -5.85 -28.91
C LEU A 497 -6.36 -4.64 -29.64
N GLU A 498 -6.12 -4.77 -30.94
CA GLU A 498 -5.53 -3.73 -31.79
C GLU A 498 -6.49 -2.54 -31.97
N ASN A 499 -5.93 -1.33 -32.09
CA ASN A 499 -6.66 -0.08 -32.36
C ASN A 499 -7.71 0.34 -31.31
N GLY A 500 -7.70 -0.25 -30.10
CA GLY A 500 -8.58 0.13 -28.99
C GLY A 500 -10.07 -0.21 -29.23
N GLU A 501 -10.37 -1.17 -30.11
CA GLU A 501 -11.74 -1.61 -30.41
C GLU A 501 -12.44 -2.16 -29.15
N LEU A 502 -11.76 -3.09 -28.45
CA LEU A 502 -12.26 -3.67 -27.21
C LEU A 502 -12.59 -2.59 -26.18
N ASP A 503 -11.70 -1.61 -25.99
CA ASP A 503 -11.86 -0.55 -24.98
C ASP A 503 -13.11 0.29 -25.26
N ARG A 504 -13.35 0.64 -26.53
CA ARG A 504 -14.58 1.35 -26.95
C ARG A 504 -15.84 0.53 -26.69
N LEU A 505 -15.80 -0.76 -26.99
CA LEU A 505 -16.96 -1.65 -26.78
C LEU A 505 -17.24 -1.87 -25.29
N CYS A 506 -16.19 -2.11 -24.49
CA CYS A 506 -16.29 -2.21 -23.03
C CYS A 506 -16.85 -0.91 -22.43
N HIS A 507 -16.39 0.27 -22.88
CA HIS A 507 -16.96 1.54 -22.42
C HIS A 507 -18.44 1.69 -22.78
N LYS A 508 -18.84 1.38 -24.02
CA LYS A 508 -20.26 1.42 -24.43
C LYS A 508 -21.12 0.48 -23.59
N LEU A 509 -20.63 -0.74 -23.35
CA LEU A 509 -21.34 -1.74 -22.56
C LEU A 509 -21.46 -1.31 -21.10
N GLN A 510 -20.38 -0.78 -20.51
CA GLN A 510 -20.39 -0.22 -19.15
C GLN A 510 -21.36 0.96 -19.04
N SER A 511 -21.34 1.93 -19.96
CA SER A 511 -22.28 3.06 -19.95
C SER A 511 -23.74 2.63 -20.05
N LEU A 512 -24.02 1.59 -20.84
CA LEU A 512 -25.38 1.07 -20.98
C LEU A 512 -25.85 0.40 -19.67
N VAL A 513 -24.99 -0.38 -19.03
CA VAL A 513 -25.31 -1.13 -17.80
C VAL A 513 -25.33 -0.20 -16.58
N SER A 514 -24.42 0.77 -16.49
CA SER A 514 -24.37 1.72 -15.37
C SER A 514 -25.55 2.67 -15.30
N ALA A 515 -26.22 2.91 -16.43
CA ALA A 515 -27.47 3.67 -16.50
C ALA A 515 -28.69 2.91 -15.93
N GLN A 516 -28.56 1.61 -15.65
CA GLN A 516 -29.64 0.82 -15.04
C GLN A 516 -29.70 1.05 -13.54
N ARG A 517 -30.90 0.89 -12.96
CA ARG A 517 -31.15 1.03 -11.53
C ARG A 517 -32.07 -0.10 -11.03
N PRO A 518 -31.97 -0.50 -9.75
CA PRO A 518 -32.99 -1.37 -9.13
C PRO A 518 -34.35 -0.66 -9.15
N ASP A 519 -35.44 -1.42 -9.08
CA ASP A 519 -36.76 -0.83 -8.96
C ASP A 519 -37.07 -0.36 -7.53
N GLU A 520 -38.10 0.48 -7.38
CA GLU A 520 -38.48 1.06 -6.08
C GLU A 520 -38.86 -0.03 -5.06
N ARG A 521 -39.48 -1.12 -5.51
CA ARG A 521 -39.84 -2.27 -4.66
C ARG A 521 -38.60 -2.94 -4.05
N THR A 522 -37.56 -3.12 -4.85
CA THR A 522 -36.26 -3.63 -4.39
C THR A 522 -35.71 -2.74 -3.28
N ILE A 523 -35.69 -1.42 -3.47
CA ILE A 523 -35.19 -0.46 -2.48
C ILE A 523 -36.02 -0.52 -1.18
N GLU A 524 -37.35 -0.59 -1.29
CA GLU A 524 -38.25 -0.73 -0.14
C GLU A 524 -38.00 -2.02 0.64
N MET A 525 -37.78 -3.15 -0.04
CA MET A 525 -37.46 -4.43 0.59
C MET A 525 -36.11 -4.38 1.32
N ILE A 526 -35.08 -3.80 0.70
CA ILE A 526 -33.77 -3.60 1.35
C ILE A 526 -33.95 -2.78 2.64
N ASN A 527 -34.72 -1.69 2.58
CA ASN A 527 -34.98 -0.86 3.76
C ASN A 527 -35.71 -1.63 4.88
N LYS A 528 -36.64 -2.52 4.55
CA LYS A 528 -37.35 -3.35 5.55
C LYS A 528 -36.41 -4.30 6.29
N VAL A 529 -35.41 -4.87 5.60
CA VAL A 529 -34.47 -5.81 6.22
C VAL A 529 -33.38 -5.09 7.02
N ILE A 530 -32.82 -4.00 6.47
CA ILE A 530 -31.77 -3.23 7.13
C ILE A 530 -32.31 -2.39 8.30
N GLY A 531 -33.58 -1.96 8.22
CA GLY A 531 -34.30 -1.34 9.33
C GLY A 531 -33.97 0.13 9.60
N ASN A 532 -33.12 0.79 8.79
CA ASN A 532 -32.81 2.21 8.91
C ASN A 532 -32.38 2.82 7.56
N ASN A 533 -33.10 3.87 7.10
CA ASN A 533 -32.83 4.57 5.85
C ASN A 533 -31.54 5.39 5.86
N ASP A 534 -31.12 5.88 7.03
CA ASP A 534 -29.93 6.74 7.17
C ASP A 534 -28.64 5.96 7.39
N SER A 535 -28.74 4.62 7.50
CA SER A 535 -27.57 3.75 7.59
C SER A 535 -26.66 3.95 6.38
N ARG A 536 -25.36 3.99 6.65
CA ARG A 536 -24.35 3.89 5.61
C ARG A 536 -24.23 2.45 5.16
N LEU A 537 -24.19 2.26 3.85
CA LEU A 537 -24.13 0.97 3.20
C LEU A 537 -22.95 0.91 2.24
N ILE A 538 -22.49 -0.32 2.00
CA ILE A 538 -21.56 -0.67 0.94
C ILE A 538 -22.25 -1.62 -0.02
N VAL A 539 -22.01 -1.40 -1.30
CA VAL A 539 -22.54 -2.21 -2.40
C VAL A 539 -21.38 -2.99 -2.99
N ARG A 540 -21.33 -4.30 -2.79
CA ARG A 540 -20.25 -5.19 -3.20
C ARG A 540 -20.68 -6.10 -4.34
N SER A 541 -19.75 -6.38 -5.25
CA SER A 541 -19.93 -7.40 -6.28
C SER A 541 -20.00 -8.81 -5.66
N SER A 542 -20.82 -9.68 -6.25
CA SER A 542 -20.79 -11.12 -5.99
C SER A 542 -21.17 -11.84 -7.29
N ALA A 543 -20.20 -12.02 -8.18
CA ALA A 543 -20.43 -12.67 -9.47
C ALA A 543 -20.37 -14.20 -9.41
N ASN A 544 -21.01 -14.89 -10.37
CA ASN A 544 -20.89 -16.35 -10.55
C ASN A 544 -19.55 -16.79 -11.17
N VAL A 545 -18.79 -15.82 -11.70
CA VAL A 545 -17.48 -15.98 -12.33
C VAL A 545 -16.36 -15.39 -11.47
N GLU A 546 -16.61 -15.22 -10.17
CA GLU A 546 -15.58 -14.91 -9.18
C GLU A 546 -14.93 -16.20 -8.68
N ASP A 547 -13.64 -16.13 -8.32
CA ASP A 547 -12.87 -17.19 -7.67
C ASP A 547 -12.87 -18.56 -8.39
N LEU A 548 -12.99 -18.56 -9.73
CA LEU A 548 -12.87 -19.76 -10.55
C LEU A 548 -11.42 -20.24 -10.60
N ALA A 549 -11.23 -21.57 -10.63
CA ALA A 549 -9.89 -22.19 -10.70
C ALA A 549 -9.12 -21.67 -11.94
N GLY A 550 -7.96 -21.06 -11.71
CA GLY A 550 -7.13 -20.46 -12.76
C GLY A 550 -7.40 -18.98 -13.06
N MET A 551 -8.33 -18.33 -12.34
CA MET A 551 -8.60 -16.89 -12.45
C MET A 551 -8.34 -16.17 -11.12
N SER A 552 -7.55 -15.09 -11.16
CA SER A 552 -7.49 -14.16 -10.03
C SER A 552 -8.65 -13.17 -10.07
N ALA A 553 -9.64 -13.37 -9.20
CA ALA A 553 -10.75 -12.43 -9.03
C ALA A 553 -10.42 -11.25 -8.07
N ALA A 554 -9.23 -11.24 -7.45
CA ALA A 554 -8.83 -10.18 -6.51
C ALA A 554 -8.88 -8.78 -7.17
N GLY A 555 -9.76 -7.93 -6.64
CA GLY A 555 -9.98 -6.57 -7.16
C GLY A 555 -10.48 -6.49 -8.60
N LEU A 556 -11.18 -7.51 -9.11
CA LEU A 556 -11.64 -7.53 -10.51
C LEU A 556 -12.93 -6.71 -10.74
N TYR A 557 -13.80 -6.68 -9.74
CA TYR A 557 -15.12 -6.06 -9.79
C TYR A 557 -15.25 -4.97 -8.72
N ALA A 558 -16.19 -4.05 -8.92
CA ALA A 558 -16.32 -2.86 -8.09
C ALA A 558 -17.02 -3.16 -6.75
N SER A 559 -16.57 -2.45 -5.70
CA SER A 559 -17.32 -2.25 -4.46
C SER A 559 -17.46 -0.76 -4.23
N ILE A 560 -18.69 -0.28 -4.00
CA ILE A 560 -19.00 1.15 -3.83
C ILE A 560 -19.39 1.40 -2.37
N PRO A 561 -18.52 2.03 -1.56
CA PRO A 561 -18.79 2.34 -0.16
C PRO A 561 -19.66 3.60 -0.01
N ASN A 562 -19.98 3.99 1.22
CA ASN A 562 -20.57 5.29 1.56
C ASN A 562 -21.86 5.66 0.79
N VAL A 563 -22.76 4.70 0.60
CA VAL A 563 -24.09 4.98 0.03
C VAL A 563 -25.18 4.87 1.10
N SER A 564 -26.36 5.41 0.82
CA SER A 564 -27.50 5.38 1.74
C SER A 564 -28.81 5.28 0.98
N LEU A 565 -29.80 4.60 1.57
CA LEU A 565 -31.13 4.46 1.00
C LEU A 565 -31.90 5.79 1.03
N SER A 566 -31.53 6.72 1.92
CA SER A 566 -32.05 8.10 1.95
C SER A 566 -31.70 8.91 0.69
N SER A 567 -30.71 8.45 -0.09
CA SER A 567 -30.37 8.99 -1.41
C SER A 567 -30.55 7.93 -2.51
N PRO A 568 -31.80 7.63 -2.93
CA PRO A 568 -32.09 6.55 -3.88
C PRO A 568 -31.39 6.68 -5.23
N ILE A 569 -31.10 7.91 -5.65
CA ILE A 569 -30.40 8.20 -6.91
C ILE A 569 -28.96 7.69 -6.83
N ILE A 570 -28.21 8.10 -5.79
CA ILE A 570 -26.82 7.71 -5.58
C ILE A 570 -26.73 6.21 -5.31
N PHE A 571 -27.63 5.68 -4.49
CA PHE A 571 -27.72 4.24 -4.24
C PHE A 571 -27.95 3.45 -5.54
N GLY A 572 -28.92 3.86 -6.36
CA GLY A 572 -29.20 3.22 -7.65
C GLY A 572 -28.03 3.31 -8.63
N GLU A 573 -27.32 4.43 -8.66
CA GLU A 573 -26.09 4.60 -9.46
C GLU A 573 -24.96 3.69 -8.98
N ALA A 574 -24.83 3.47 -7.67
CA ALA A 574 -23.86 2.53 -7.11
C ALA A 574 -24.17 1.08 -7.55
N ILE A 575 -25.43 0.64 -7.48
CA ILE A 575 -25.84 -0.68 -8.00
C ILE A 575 -25.48 -0.80 -9.49
N GLY A 576 -25.82 0.22 -10.30
CA GLY A 576 -25.52 0.25 -11.73
C GLY A 576 -24.01 0.15 -12.02
N ARG A 577 -23.17 0.86 -11.24
CA ARG A 577 -21.70 0.77 -11.32
C ARG A 577 -21.18 -0.62 -10.99
N VAL A 578 -21.73 -1.29 -9.98
CA VAL A 578 -21.34 -2.67 -9.64
C VAL A 578 -21.73 -3.64 -10.76
N TRP A 579 -22.94 -3.55 -11.33
CA TRP A 579 -23.30 -4.34 -12.50
C TRP A 579 -22.40 -4.06 -13.71
N ALA A 580 -22.10 -2.79 -13.98
CA ALA A 580 -21.23 -2.40 -15.08
C ALA A 580 -19.80 -2.93 -14.91
N SER A 581 -19.34 -3.11 -13.67
CA SER A 581 -17.99 -3.61 -13.38
C SER A 581 -17.72 -5.00 -13.96
N LEU A 582 -18.77 -5.79 -14.27
CA LEU A 582 -18.62 -7.03 -15.04
C LEU A 582 -17.89 -6.80 -16.36
N TYR A 583 -18.09 -5.65 -17.00
CA TYR A 583 -17.66 -5.37 -18.37
C TYR A 583 -16.52 -4.35 -18.44
N THR A 584 -15.76 -4.20 -17.35
CA THR A 584 -14.45 -3.54 -17.45
C THR A 584 -13.58 -4.28 -18.45
N ARG A 585 -12.68 -3.56 -19.11
CA ARG A 585 -11.68 -4.15 -20.02
C ARG A 585 -10.99 -5.34 -19.36
N ARG A 586 -10.58 -5.15 -18.10
CA ARG A 586 -9.90 -6.13 -17.27
C ARG A 586 -10.73 -7.40 -17.05
N ALA A 587 -11.97 -7.24 -16.59
CA ALA A 587 -12.87 -8.36 -16.37
C ALA A 587 -13.16 -9.16 -17.65
N VAL A 588 -13.30 -8.47 -18.79
CA VAL A 588 -13.49 -9.11 -20.09
C VAL A 588 -12.26 -9.94 -20.49
N LEU A 589 -11.06 -9.38 -20.36
CA LEU A 589 -9.82 -10.08 -20.70
C LEU A 589 -9.54 -11.26 -19.79
N SER A 590 -9.75 -11.10 -18.48
CA SER A 590 -9.62 -12.18 -17.51
C SER A 590 -10.51 -13.37 -17.86
N ARG A 591 -11.77 -13.12 -18.25
CA ARG A 591 -12.67 -14.17 -18.73
C ARG A 591 -12.23 -14.78 -20.07
N ARG A 592 -11.71 -13.98 -21.02
CA ARG A 592 -11.15 -14.51 -22.27
C ARG A 592 -9.96 -15.44 -22.02
N SER A 593 -9.04 -15.08 -21.13
CA SER A 593 -7.90 -15.95 -20.78
C SER A 593 -8.34 -17.26 -20.12
N ALA A 594 -9.48 -17.24 -19.43
CA ALA A 594 -10.09 -18.43 -18.84
C ALA A 594 -11.03 -19.18 -19.80
N SER A 595 -11.13 -18.76 -21.07
CA SER A 595 -12.07 -19.32 -22.06
C SER A 595 -13.55 -19.28 -21.62
N LEU A 596 -13.92 -18.29 -20.81
CA LEU A 596 -15.29 -18.08 -20.35
C LEU A 596 -16.03 -17.08 -21.26
N PRO A 597 -17.17 -17.46 -21.84
CA PRO A 597 -17.99 -16.55 -22.63
C PRO A 597 -18.50 -15.37 -21.81
N GLN A 598 -18.55 -14.19 -22.43
CA GLN A 598 -18.95 -12.96 -21.75
C GLN A 598 -20.44 -12.95 -21.35
N ASP A 599 -21.27 -13.75 -22.02
CA ASP A 599 -22.72 -13.85 -21.79
C ASP A 599 -23.11 -14.79 -20.64
N HIS A 600 -22.19 -15.61 -20.15
CA HIS A 600 -22.39 -16.48 -18.98
C HIS A 600 -22.12 -15.76 -17.65
N ALA A 601 -21.47 -14.59 -17.69
CA ALA A 601 -21.17 -13.79 -16.51
C ALA A 601 -22.44 -13.11 -15.98
N GLN A 602 -22.75 -13.37 -14.71
CA GLN A 602 -23.88 -12.80 -13.99
C GLN A 602 -23.38 -12.14 -12.69
N MET A 603 -24.00 -11.01 -12.33
CA MET A 603 -23.62 -10.24 -11.13
C MET A 603 -24.81 -10.14 -10.18
N ALA A 604 -24.64 -10.71 -8.99
CA ALA A 604 -25.47 -10.38 -7.85
C ALA A 604 -24.80 -9.24 -7.10
N VAL A 605 -25.57 -8.52 -6.29
CA VAL A 605 -25.08 -7.36 -5.56
C VAL A 605 -25.35 -7.55 -4.08
N LEU A 606 -24.29 -7.64 -3.30
CA LEU A 606 -24.32 -7.74 -1.85
C LEU A 606 -24.38 -6.32 -1.27
N VAL A 607 -25.48 -5.98 -0.62
CA VAL A 607 -25.68 -4.70 0.07
C VAL A 607 -25.51 -4.94 1.56
N GLN A 608 -24.48 -4.35 2.16
CA GLN A 608 -24.14 -4.53 3.59
C GLN A 608 -24.07 -3.20 4.32
N GLU A 609 -24.27 -3.24 5.63
CA GLU A 609 -23.92 -2.13 6.52
C GLU A 609 -22.44 -1.75 6.32
N MET A 610 -22.20 -0.46 6.09
CA MET A 610 -20.85 0.10 5.99
C MET A 610 -20.33 0.38 7.40
N LEU A 611 -19.24 -0.29 7.76
CA LEU A 611 -18.53 -0.02 9.00
C LEU A 611 -17.58 1.17 8.82
N SER A 612 -17.38 1.93 9.89
CA SER A 612 -16.34 2.98 9.98
C SER A 612 -15.31 2.52 11.02
N PRO A 613 -14.35 1.66 10.61
CA PRO A 613 -13.43 1.01 11.53
C PRO A 613 -12.22 1.88 11.89
N ASP A 614 -11.66 1.63 13.06
CA ASP A 614 -10.38 2.19 13.50
C ASP A 614 -9.21 1.49 12.79
N LEU A 615 -9.33 0.17 12.62
CA LEU A 615 -8.37 -0.71 11.97
C LEU A 615 -9.09 -1.70 11.06
N SER A 616 -8.49 -2.06 9.95
CA SER A 616 -8.88 -3.19 9.09
C SER A 616 -7.75 -4.21 9.03
N PHE A 617 -8.10 -5.46 8.75
CA PHE A 617 -7.10 -6.52 8.67
C PHE A 617 -7.45 -7.58 7.62
N VAL A 618 -6.40 -8.24 7.14
CA VAL A 618 -6.48 -9.50 6.40
C VAL A 618 -5.65 -10.53 7.16
N LEU A 619 -6.27 -11.64 7.50
CA LEU A 619 -5.69 -12.74 8.28
C LEU A 619 -5.64 -14.00 7.42
N HIS A 620 -4.44 -14.53 7.23
CA HIS A 620 -4.22 -15.86 6.66
C HIS A 620 -4.03 -16.86 7.79
N THR A 621 -4.79 -17.95 7.79
CA THR A 621 -4.67 -18.96 8.83
C THR A 621 -3.45 -19.85 8.63
N VAL A 622 -2.83 -19.86 7.45
CA VAL A 622 -1.51 -20.48 7.22
C VAL A 622 -0.54 -19.40 6.76
N SER A 623 0.68 -19.37 7.31
CA SER A 623 1.69 -18.36 6.94
C SER A 623 1.95 -18.37 5.42
N PRO A 624 1.68 -17.27 4.69
CA PRO A 624 1.93 -17.19 3.25
C PRO A 624 3.44 -17.22 2.93
N THR A 625 4.28 -16.72 3.83
CA THR A 625 5.74 -16.65 3.63
C THR A 625 6.42 -17.98 3.94
N THR A 626 6.09 -18.64 5.06
CA THR A 626 6.77 -19.88 5.52
C THR A 626 6.02 -21.16 5.16
N ARG A 627 4.71 -21.07 4.88
CA ARG A 627 3.78 -22.20 4.71
C ARG A 627 3.65 -23.09 5.96
N ASP A 628 3.96 -22.55 7.14
CA ASP A 628 3.74 -23.23 8.40
C ASP A 628 2.26 -23.17 8.80
N ASN A 629 1.65 -24.35 8.98
CA ASN A 629 0.25 -24.50 9.37
C ASN A 629 -0.01 -24.19 10.85
N GLU A 630 1.03 -24.13 11.67
CA GLU A 630 0.95 -23.75 13.09
C GLU A 630 0.97 -22.23 13.29
N LEU A 631 1.27 -21.48 12.23
CA LEU A 631 1.34 -20.03 12.24
C LEU A 631 0.22 -19.44 11.39
N ALA A 632 -0.51 -18.49 11.97
CA ALA A 632 -1.35 -17.56 11.22
C ALA A 632 -0.60 -16.23 11.08
N GLU A 633 -0.82 -15.51 9.99
CA GLU A 633 -0.24 -14.19 9.76
C GLU A 633 -1.34 -13.17 9.45
N VAL A 634 -1.23 -11.99 10.06
CA VAL A 634 -2.19 -10.91 9.86
C VAL A 634 -1.48 -9.64 9.41
N GLU A 635 -2.02 -9.02 8.36
CA GLU A 635 -1.71 -7.66 7.95
C GLU A 635 -2.83 -6.73 8.40
N ILE A 636 -2.49 -5.64 9.09
CA ILE A 636 -3.43 -4.67 9.67
C ILE A 636 -3.11 -3.29 9.10
N ALA A 637 -4.14 -2.51 8.79
CA ALA A 637 -4.04 -1.11 8.35
C ALA A 637 -4.99 -0.19 9.13
N PRO A 638 -4.66 1.12 9.19
CA PRO A 638 -5.57 2.11 9.76
C PRO A 638 -6.76 2.36 8.82
N GLY A 639 -7.96 2.52 9.39
CA GLY A 639 -9.17 2.78 8.63
C GLY A 639 -9.68 1.58 7.83
N LEU A 640 -10.23 1.86 6.65
CA LEU A 640 -10.91 0.89 5.79
C LEU A 640 -9.96 -0.14 5.14
N GLY A 641 -10.48 -1.33 4.84
CA GLY A 641 -9.73 -2.45 4.26
C GLY A 641 -9.14 -2.14 2.88
N GLU A 642 -9.71 -1.17 2.18
CA GLU A 642 -9.18 -0.62 0.93
C GLU A 642 -7.75 -0.08 1.09
N THR A 643 -7.33 0.34 2.29
CA THR A 643 -5.93 0.72 2.55
C THR A 643 -4.98 -0.47 2.34
N LEU A 644 -5.36 -1.70 2.69
CA LEU A 644 -4.59 -2.93 2.42
C LEU A 644 -4.74 -3.42 0.98
N ALA A 645 -5.95 -3.32 0.43
CA ALA A 645 -6.27 -3.84 -0.90
C ALA A 645 -5.72 -2.97 -2.04
N SER A 646 -5.58 -1.66 -1.80
CA SER A 646 -4.99 -0.73 -2.75
C SER A 646 -3.48 -0.98 -2.90
N GLY A 647 -2.92 -0.78 -4.10
CA GLY A 647 -1.45 -0.74 -4.29
C GLY A 647 -0.82 0.55 -3.73
N THR A 648 -1.41 1.12 -2.68
CA THR A 648 -0.85 2.29 -2.00
C THR A 648 0.50 1.88 -1.41
N ARG A 649 1.54 2.65 -1.75
CA ARG A 649 2.89 2.39 -1.25
C ARG A 649 2.91 2.43 0.28
N GLY A 650 3.36 1.33 0.87
CA GLY A 650 3.61 1.21 2.30
C GLY A 650 3.49 -0.21 2.81
N THR A 651 3.98 -0.37 4.03
CA THR A 651 3.92 -1.62 4.79
C THR A 651 2.76 -1.53 5.77
N PRO A 652 1.96 -2.60 5.94
CA PRO A 652 1.00 -2.70 7.03
C PRO A 652 1.68 -3.12 8.34
N TRP A 653 0.95 -3.11 9.46
CA TRP A 653 1.42 -3.86 10.63
C TRP A 653 1.30 -5.33 10.28
N ARG A 654 2.38 -6.09 10.47
CA ARG A 654 2.39 -7.53 10.22
C ARG A 654 2.68 -8.26 11.51
N LEU A 655 1.81 -9.17 11.91
CA LEU A 655 1.98 -10.01 13.09
C LEU A 655 1.95 -11.48 12.68
N SER A 656 2.87 -12.27 13.25
CA SER A 656 2.81 -13.73 13.21
C SER A 656 2.23 -14.23 14.52
N LEU A 657 1.27 -15.16 14.42
CA LEU A 657 0.43 -15.63 15.50
C LEU A 657 0.61 -17.15 15.63
N SER A 658 1.13 -17.62 16.75
CA SER A 658 1.21 -19.06 17.01
C SER A 658 -0.14 -19.61 17.45
N LYS A 659 -0.67 -20.57 16.68
CA LYS A 659 -1.93 -21.26 17.01
C LYS A 659 -1.81 -22.16 18.24
N LEU A 660 -0.59 -22.58 18.60
CA LEU A 660 -0.35 -23.53 19.69
C LEU A 660 -0.38 -22.87 21.06
N ASN A 661 0.34 -21.75 21.22
CA ASN A 661 0.54 -21.10 22.51
C ASN A 661 -0.02 -19.67 22.58
N GLY A 662 -0.51 -19.13 21.46
CA GLY A 662 -1.04 -17.77 21.39
C GLY A 662 0.04 -16.68 21.44
N ASP A 663 1.30 -17.02 21.16
CA ASP A 663 2.37 -16.04 21.04
C ASP A 663 2.14 -15.14 19.82
N VAL A 664 2.41 -13.85 20.01
CA VAL A 664 2.30 -12.82 18.98
C VAL A 664 3.68 -12.23 18.76
N ILE A 665 4.17 -12.29 17.52
CA ILE A 665 5.46 -11.75 17.10
C ILE A 665 5.21 -10.64 16.08
N THR A 666 5.72 -9.45 16.36
CA THR A 666 5.66 -8.35 15.40
C THR A 666 6.72 -8.55 14.29
N LEU A 667 6.27 -8.62 13.05
CA LEU A 667 7.13 -8.73 11.86
C LEU A 667 7.40 -7.38 11.21
N ALA A 668 6.42 -6.47 11.21
CA ALA A 668 6.54 -5.12 10.66
C ALA A 668 5.60 -4.13 11.34
N PHE A 669 5.97 -2.85 11.32
CA PHE A 669 5.09 -1.74 11.71
C PHE A 669 4.57 -1.03 10.47
N ALA A 670 3.33 -0.53 10.55
CA ALA A 670 2.72 0.16 9.44
C ALA A 670 3.38 1.53 9.17
N ASN A 671 3.39 1.93 7.90
CA ASN A 671 3.93 3.23 7.50
C ASN A 671 3.12 3.95 6.42
N PHE A 672 1.87 3.59 6.15
CA PHE A 672 1.03 4.29 5.16
C PHE A 672 0.92 5.78 5.47
N SER A 673 1.09 6.62 4.43
CA SER A 673 0.96 8.07 4.59
C SER A 673 -0.49 8.49 4.90
N GLN A 674 -1.47 7.77 4.36
CA GLN A 674 -2.89 8.08 4.50
C GLN A 674 -3.73 6.84 4.83
N GLU A 675 -4.75 7.02 5.67
CA GLU A 675 -5.83 6.05 5.90
C GLU A 675 -7.07 6.44 5.09
N ILE A 676 -7.82 5.43 4.64
CA ILE A 676 -9.08 5.62 3.91
C ILE A 676 -10.23 5.48 4.90
N LEU A 677 -11.16 6.44 4.91
CA LEU A 677 -12.25 6.49 5.87
C LEU A 677 -13.57 6.90 5.20
N VAL A 678 -14.67 6.61 5.90
CA VAL A 678 -16.00 7.17 5.63
C VAL A 678 -16.50 7.86 6.89
N LEU A 679 -16.83 9.14 6.78
CA LEU A 679 -17.40 9.92 7.88
C LEU A 679 -18.90 9.69 7.97
N ASN A 680 -19.36 9.14 9.08
CA ASN A 680 -20.79 8.92 9.34
C ASN A 680 -21.61 10.23 9.25
N SER A 681 -21.00 11.37 9.60
CA SER A 681 -21.61 12.70 9.53
C SER A 681 -21.43 13.42 8.19
N GLY A 682 -20.73 12.82 7.23
CA GLY A 682 -20.48 13.41 5.90
C GLY A 682 -21.66 13.21 4.93
N PRO A 683 -21.47 13.52 3.62
CA PRO A 683 -22.40 13.12 2.57
C PRO A 683 -22.33 11.61 2.28
N ALA A 684 -23.45 11.02 1.84
CA ALA A 684 -23.56 9.63 1.39
C ALA A 684 -23.46 9.57 -0.14
N ASP A 685 -22.32 9.98 -0.67
CA ASP A 685 -22.11 10.26 -2.09
C ASP A 685 -21.39 9.14 -2.85
N GLY A 686 -21.11 8.02 -2.20
CA GLY A 686 -20.35 6.92 -2.80
C GLY A 686 -18.84 7.12 -2.74
N GLU A 687 -18.36 8.19 -2.11
CA GLU A 687 -16.94 8.55 -2.05
C GLU A 687 -16.32 8.25 -0.67
N VAL A 688 -15.00 8.12 -0.66
CA VAL A 688 -14.18 7.94 0.55
C VAL A 688 -13.30 9.16 0.76
N ILE A 689 -12.90 9.39 2.00
CA ILE A 689 -11.92 10.43 2.33
C ILE A 689 -10.57 9.80 2.68
N ARG A 690 -9.50 10.58 2.49
CA ARG A 690 -8.13 10.19 2.85
C ARG A 690 -7.60 11.16 3.89
N LEU A 691 -7.14 10.64 5.03
CA LEU A 691 -6.54 11.44 6.09
C LEU A 691 -5.11 10.99 6.35
N THR A 692 -4.23 11.94 6.66
CA THR A 692 -2.86 11.62 7.04
C THR A 692 -2.84 10.84 8.37
N VAL A 693 -2.08 9.75 8.41
CA VAL A 693 -1.96 8.91 9.60
C VAL A 693 -0.86 9.45 10.50
N ASP A 694 -1.09 9.49 11.81
CA ASP A 694 -0.05 9.77 12.81
C ASP A 694 0.15 8.53 13.68
N TYR A 695 1.21 7.75 13.41
CA TYR A 695 1.44 6.47 14.10
C TYR A 695 1.87 6.65 15.56
N SER A 696 2.27 7.85 15.98
CA SER A 696 2.53 8.16 17.40
C SER A 696 1.25 8.12 18.24
N LYS A 697 0.07 8.14 17.60
CA LYS A 697 -1.25 8.10 18.26
C LYS A 697 -1.97 6.77 18.09
N LYS A 698 -1.45 5.84 17.29
CA LYS A 698 -2.13 4.56 17.00
C LYS A 698 -1.76 3.53 18.08
N PRO A 699 -2.73 2.99 18.85
CA PRO A 699 -2.46 2.02 19.93
C PRO A 699 -1.69 0.80 19.46
N LEU A 700 -1.92 0.32 18.23
CA LEU A 700 -1.21 -0.83 17.68
C LEU A 700 0.31 -0.61 17.56
N THR A 701 0.74 0.64 17.42
CA THR A 701 2.15 1.01 17.39
C THR A 701 2.71 1.20 18.80
N ILE A 702 2.06 2.04 19.62
CA ILE A 702 2.62 2.52 20.90
C ILE A 702 2.28 1.66 22.12
N ASP A 703 1.31 0.75 22.04
CA ASP A 703 0.87 -0.10 23.14
C ASP A 703 1.10 -1.57 22.79
N GLN A 704 2.20 -2.13 23.32
CA GLN A 704 2.54 -3.55 23.16
C GLN A 704 1.46 -4.49 23.73
N THR A 705 0.78 -4.09 24.80
CA THR A 705 -0.27 -4.92 25.43
C THR A 705 -1.48 -5.00 24.52
N PHE A 706 -1.93 -3.86 24.00
CA PHE A 706 -3.01 -3.81 23.01
C PHE A 706 -2.68 -4.65 21.77
N ARG A 707 -1.46 -4.50 21.23
CA ARG A 707 -1.00 -5.27 20.05
C ARG A 707 -1.04 -6.78 20.29
N LYS A 708 -0.55 -7.25 21.44
CA LYS A 708 -0.59 -8.68 21.82
C LYS A 708 -2.02 -9.18 22.00
N GLN A 709 -2.87 -8.43 22.71
CA GLN A 709 -4.26 -8.81 22.94
C GLN A 709 -5.06 -8.91 21.64
N LEU A 710 -4.90 -7.94 20.73
CA LEU A 710 -5.54 -7.98 19.41
C LEU A 710 -5.04 -9.18 18.59
N GLY A 711 -3.72 -9.40 18.52
CA GLY A 711 -3.15 -10.56 17.82
C GLY A 711 -3.69 -11.89 18.34
N GLN A 712 -3.77 -12.05 19.67
CA GLN A 712 -4.34 -13.24 20.32
C GLN A 712 -5.82 -13.42 19.97
N GLN A 713 -6.61 -12.35 20.03
CA GLN A 713 -8.03 -12.40 19.69
C GLN A 713 -8.24 -12.81 18.23
N LEU A 714 -7.47 -12.25 17.29
CA LEU A 714 -7.54 -12.59 15.88
C LEU A 714 -7.11 -14.04 15.62
N CYS A 715 -6.08 -14.53 16.32
CA CYS A 715 -5.65 -15.93 16.23
C CYS A 715 -6.78 -16.88 16.63
N VAL A 716 -7.44 -16.62 17.75
CA VAL A 716 -8.56 -17.44 18.26
C VAL A 716 -9.74 -17.45 17.29
N ILE A 717 -10.07 -16.30 16.69
CA ILE A 717 -11.12 -16.22 15.65
C ILE A 717 -10.69 -16.98 14.39
N GLY A 718 -9.44 -16.83 13.94
CA GLY A 718 -8.91 -17.51 12.76
C GLY A 718 -8.94 -19.03 12.89
N VAL A 719 -8.49 -19.56 14.02
CA VAL A 719 -8.53 -21.01 14.33
C VAL A 719 -9.97 -21.53 14.35
N PHE A 720 -10.90 -20.78 14.96
CA PHE A 720 -12.31 -21.14 14.97
C PHE A 720 -12.87 -21.24 13.53
N LEU A 721 -12.64 -20.22 12.71
CA LEU A 721 -13.13 -20.22 11.32
C LEU A 721 -12.46 -21.32 10.48
N GLU A 722 -11.15 -21.51 10.58
CA GLU A 722 -10.42 -22.60 9.89
C GLU A 722 -11.02 -23.97 10.21
N GLN A 723 -11.40 -24.24 11.46
CA GLN A 723 -12.05 -25.49 11.86
C GLN A 723 -13.46 -25.62 11.26
N GLN A 724 -14.24 -24.54 11.22
CA GLN A 724 -15.60 -24.57 10.67
C GLN A 724 -15.60 -24.75 9.14
N PHE A 725 -14.62 -24.19 8.44
CA PHE A 725 -14.47 -24.31 6.99
C PHE A 725 -13.59 -25.49 6.56
N SER A 726 -12.95 -26.21 7.50
CA SER A 726 -12.08 -27.37 7.26
C SER A 726 -10.99 -27.15 6.21
N SER A 727 -10.49 -25.92 6.09
CA SER A 727 -9.45 -25.52 5.13
C SER A 727 -8.76 -24.24 5.60
N ALA A 728 -7.55 -23.98 5.11
CA ALA A 728 -6.85 -22.72 5.33
C ALA A 728 -7.66 -21.56 4.75
N LEU A 729 -7.73 -20.44 5.47
CA LEU A 729 -8.58 -19.31 5.12
C LEU A 729 -7.80 -18.01 4.95
N ASP A 730 -8.30 -17.20 4.02
CA ASP A 730 -8.05 -15.78 3.86
C ASP A 730 -9.27 -15.02 4.39
N ILE A 731 -9.09 -14.31 5.51
CA ILE A 731 -10.16 -13.68 6.29
C ILE A 731 -9.96 -12.16 6.29
N GLU A 732 -10.95 -11.43 5.77
CA GLU A 732 -10.98 -9.97 5.84
C GLU A 732 -11.89 -9.53 7.00
N GLY A 733 -11.42 -8.57 7.80
CA GLY A 733 -12.18 -8.03 8.91
C GLY A 733 -11.74 -6.64 9.32
N CYS A 734 -12.38 -6.12 10.36
CA CYS A 734 -12.05 -4.83 10.93
C CYS A 734 -12.39 -4.74 12.42
N LEU A 735 -11.79 -3.74 13.08
CA LEU A 735 -12.04 -3.39 14.47
C LEU A 735 -12.84 -2.09 14.51
N VAL A 736 -14.02 -2.14 15.13
CA VAL A 736 -14.86 -0.97 15.40
C VAL A 736 -14.95 -0.81 16.91
N GLY A 737 -14.21 0.15 17.47
CA GLY A 737 -14.05 0.26 18.92
C GLY A 737 -13.34 -0.96 19.51
N LYS A 738 -14.10 -1.83 20.19
CA LYS A 738 -13.57 -3.09 20.78
C LYS A 738 -14.05 -4.35 20.07
N ASP A 739 -15.01 -4.21 19.16
CA ASP A 739 -15.65 -5.34 18.51
C ASP A 739 -14.90 -5.68 17.20
N VAL A 740 -14.57 -6.95 17.04
CA VAL A 740 -14.02 -7.48 15.78
C VAL A 740 -15.17 -7.89 14.87
N TYR A 741 -15.18 -7.36 13.66
CA TYR A 741 -16.10 -7.70 12.59
C TYR A 741 -15.37 -8.49 11.51
N ILE A 742 -15.97 -9.59 11.06
CA ILE A 742 -15.52 -10.34 9.89
C ILE A 742 -16.43 -9.96 8.72
N VAL A 743 -15.81 -9.46 7.65
CA VAL A 743 -16.53 -8.96 6.47
C VAL A 743 -16.46 -9.94 5.30
N GLN A 744 -15.44 -10.80 5.25
CA GLN A 744 -15.28 -11.82 4.22
C GLN A 744 -14.40 -12.96 4.74
N ALA A 745 -14.66 -14.19 4.29
CA ALA A 745 -13.77 -15.32 4.49
C ALA A 745 -13.82 -16.19 3.23
N ARG A 746 -12.65 -16.59 2.73
CA ARG A 746 -12.51 -17.45 1.55
C ARG A 746 -11.37 -18.46 1.74
N PRO A 747 -11.36 -19.58 1.02
CA PRO A 747 -10.22 -20.49 1.04
C PRO A 747 -8.93 -19.77 0.65
N GLN A 748 -7.85 -20.02 1.39
CA GLN A 748 -6.53 -19.47 1.10
C GLN A 748 -5.96 -20.15 -0.16
N PRO A 749 -5.34 -19.40 -1.09
CA PRO A 749 -4.66 -19.97 -2.25
C PRO A 749 -3.51 -20.90 -1.84
N SER A 750 -3.44 -22.10 -2.43
CA SER A 750 -2.44 -23.15 -2.15
C SER A 750 -1.12 -23.00 -2.89
#